data_AF-A0A534TWC0-F1
#
_entry.id   AF-A0A534TWC0-F1
#
_cell.length_a   1.000
_cell.length_b   1.000
_cell.length_c   1.000
_cell.angle_alpha   90.00
_cell.angle_beta   90.00
_cell.angle_gamma   90.00
#
_symmetry.space_group_name_H-M   'P 1'
#
loop_
_entity.id
_entity.type
_entity.pdbx_description
1 polymer ?
#
loop_
_entity_poly.entity_id
_entity_poly.type
_entity_poly.pdbx_seq_one_letter_code
_entity_poly.pdbx_strand_id
1 'polypeptide(L)'
;MKPRTLARVSFTLALTLTMVGEAGAVFPTQAQTCRKGIAAFSRKFVQKMMRTIQKCDDRNVQSPGTCTAPDPAAISTLEGKLRNGVDRSCAATPEAYLGEAYLNYPGPCSDLTTNDGFTLSDLEDCLQSSHEAAVHNLIAVEYNTSGPLDDTTLRCQKAVAKNGGKLVAAKLKALQKCLNGPDTFATLSATCRTDAAVLAKVASVESKARAAIIARCATSASALGMCSNSQCASMCGTCDVNCIADCTMVTHGDAVSNLDANVDDLIDFEYPPPPTPPFCGDGKRNRPDEECDAPSDSSCPGQCGAATSAFPCLCTNRPRERVVEHEASDLDTGWTGLAHDFALVEGGGYVIDLYDCDGPGGPDTLCTVGPSCSGGSHPPCSNDAQCAALSAGSCRKEITAVGPHCRFDVQKSCSCDTDATTALTTCSDSTNCPAAGDFCIQQFHTPPLPLSAGGVPVCVVNVFTEDLSGTKDLATGSMAIHLRQKSIVQMTGTPAQPCPVCGGFCKASPGDLGGRHNCTTNADCADTTSHLCVTDFLCNFGPNQGQPCRPDPPYGGPTPLYGNPSIDCPPTLSAPGILDIVFDPQSTETVSLAPSYQCNESAFSGKTCVGGSNQGASCTAGSQCPGGMCSDQCFCPAVGGVREQPNGCDAACVGGVNDAEPCTVDSECAGGFCHLADCRPDLTAPAALQPNEGGCTATIEGRCSHSSYQSCLSDTDCAQPTCNRCNGGETCQFFAKDCYINSGITRTGVASTTDPVLSAIFCIGGTGQGAVDSTAGLPGAGAIRQPSTVIDTGF
;
A
#
# COMPACT_ATOMS: atom_id res chain seq x y z
N MET A 1 77.25 24.29 -28.04
CA MET A 1 77.30 24.44 -26.56
C MET A 1 75.91 24.83 -26.07
N LYS A 2 75.48 24.34 -24.89
CA LYS A 2 74.35 24.84 -24.05
C LYS A 2 74.10 26.36 -24.23
N PRO A 3 72.89 26.95 -24.00
CA PRO A 3 72.04 26.71 -22.80
C PRO A 3 70.49 26.96 -22.94
N ARG A 4 69.66 26.36 -22.06
CA ARG A 4 68.81 26.95 -20.97
C ARG A 4 67.46 27.63 -21.32
N THR A 5 66.39 26.89 -20.98
CA THR A 5 65.20 27.25 -20.16
C THR A 5 64.59 28.66 -20.22
N LEU A 6 63.29 28.69 -20.56
CA LEU A 6 62.31 29.64 -20.04
C LEU A 6 61.13 28.87 -19.41
N ALA A 7 60.79 29.24 -18.18
CA ALA A 7 59.72 28.66 -17.37
C ALA A 7 58.34 29.25 -17.76
N ARG A 8 57.30 28.42 -17.75
CA ARG A 8 55.90 28.86 -17.63
C ARG A 8 55.27 28.15 -16.45
N VAL A 9 54.80 28.97 -15.51
CA VAL A 9 54.02 28.60 -14.33
C VAL A 9 52.58 28.35 -14.79
N SER A 10 52.04 27.17 -14.48
CA SER A 10 50.60 26.89 -14.57
C SER A 10 50.09 26.59 -13.17
N PHE A 11 49.18 27.43 -12.69
CA PHE A 11 48.39 27.22 -11.48
C PHE A 11 47.34 26.14 -11.77
N THR A 12 47.37 25.02 -11.04
CA THR A 12 46.31 24.01 -11.08
C THR A 12 45.45 24.19 -9.83
N LEU A 13 44.23 24.71 -10.03
CA LEU A 13 43.20 24.82 -9.00
C LEU A 13 42.59 23.42 -8.81
N ALA A 14 42.88 22.77 -7.68
CA ALA A 14 42.26 21.50 -7.31
C ALA A 14 40.87 21.77 -6.71
N LEU A 15 39.82 21.54 -7.50
CA LEU A 15 38.44 21.50 -7.03
C LEU A 15 38.13 20.06 -6.61
N THR A 16 38.22 19.76 -5.31
CA THR A 16 37.72 18.50 -4.74
C THR A 16 36.20 18.54 -4.70
N LEU A 17 35.58 17.93 -5.70
CA LEU A 17 34.14 17.66 -5.73
C LEU A 17 33.88 16.35 -4.98
N THR A 18 33.47 16.43 -3.72
CA THR A 18 32.91 15.29 -2.97
C THR A 18 31.50 15.03 -3.49
N MET A 19 31.39 14.17 -4.49
CA MET A 19 30.11 13.53 -4.82
C MET A 19 29.86 12.42 -3.80
N VAL A 20 28.93 12.67 -2.87
CA VAL A 20 28.28 11.59 -2.13
C VAL A 20 27.23 11.02 -3.06
N GLY A 21 27.63 10.07 -3.91
CA GLY A 21 26.67 9.17 -4.55
C GLY A 21 26.20 8.19 -3.48
N GLU A 22 24.89 8.09 -3.26
CA GLU A 22 24.31 7.01 -2.50
C GLU A 22 24.75 5.69 -3.14
N ALA A 23 25.67 4.98 -2.48
CA ALA A 23 26.09 3.67 -2.89
C ALA A 23 24.89 2.74 -2.64
N GLY A 24 24.16 2.38 -3.70
CA GLY A 24 23.22 1.27 -3.66
C GLY A 24 23.92 0.08 -2.99
N ALA A 25 23.30 -0.47 -1.95
CA ALA A 25 23.93 -1.44 -1.07
C ALA A 25 24.59 -2.58 -1.87
N VAL A 26 25.92 -2.62 -1.84
CA VAL A 26 26.69 -3.64 -2.56
C VAL A 26 26.42 -4.98 -1.89
N PHE A 27 25.90 -5.94 -2.66
CA PHE A 27 25.62 -7.29 -2.16
C PHE A 27 26.90 -7.94 -1.61
N PRO A 28 26.94 -8.37 -0.33
CA PRO A 28 28.14 -8.89 0.28
C PRO A 28 28.68 -10.11 -0.48
N THR A 29 29.99 -10.12 -0.71
CA THR A 29 30.68 -11.21 -1.41
C THR A 29 30.51 -12.56 -0.70
N GLN A 30 30.34 -12.55 0.62
CA GLN A 30 30.08 -13.73 1.45
C GLN A 30 28.70 -14.34 1.13
N ALA A 31 27.64 -13.52 1.19
CA ALA A 31 26.28 -13.93 0.80
C ALA A 31 26.25 -14.44 -0.65
N GLN A 32 27.00 -13.78 -1.55
CA GLN A 32 27.10 -14.18 -2.96
C GLN A 32 27.76 -15.56 -3.15
N THR A 33 28.77 -15.85 -2.33
CA THR A 33 29.49 -17.13 -2.34
C THR A 33 28.61 -18.24 -1.79
N CYS A 34 27.91 -17.97 -0.67
CA CYS A 34 26.95 -18.89 -0.08
C CYS A 34 25.83 -19.24 -1.05
N ARG A 35 25.17 -18.23 -1.65
CA ARG A 35 24.12 -18.42 -2.68
C ARG A 35 24.58 -19.30 -3.85
N LYS A 36 25.76 -19.01 -4.42
CA LYS A 36 26.35 -19.82 -5.50
C LYS A 36 26.62 -21.26 -5.04
N GLY A 37 27.01 -21.42 -3.78
CA GLY A 37 27.20 -22.71 -3.12
C GLY A 37 25.91 -23.52 -3.06
N ILE A 38 24.88 -22.97 -2.41
CA ILE A 38 23.54 -23.56 -2.26
C ILE A 38 23.06 -24.11 -3.60
N ALA A 39 22.94 -23.25 -4.61
CA ALA A 39 22.49 -23.65 -5.94
C ALA A 39 23.36 -24.73 -6.61
N ALA A 40 24.68 -24.65 -6.46
CA ALA A 40 25.57 -25.61 -7.10
C ALA A 40 25.51 -26.99 -6.44
N PHE A 41 25.31 -27.07 -5.13
CA PHE A 41 25.23 -28.33 -4.38
C PHE A 41 23.83 -28.93 -4.42
N SER A 42 22.77 -28.12 -4.32
CA SER A 42 21.37 -28.53 -4.51
C SER A 42 21.13 -29.18 -5.88
N ARG A 43 21.54 -28.53 -6.97
CA ARG A 43 21.47 -29.14 -8.32
C ARG A 43 22.22 -30.47 -8.41
N LYS A 44 23.39 -30.58 -7.77
CA LYS A 44 24.18 -31.83 -7.79
C LYS A 44 23.49 -32.93 -6.99
N PHE A 45 22.84 -32.57 -5.88
CA PHE A 45 22.06 -33.47 -5.04
C PHE A 45 20.88 -34.04 -5.84
N VAL A 46 19.98 -33.18 -6.35
CA VAL A 46 18.83 -33.58 -7.18
C VAL A 46 19.26 -34.45 -8.36
N GLN A 47 20.26 -34.01 -9.12
CA GLN A 47 20.72 -34.75 -10.29
C GLN A 47 21.26 -36.15 -9.95
N LYS A 48 21.98 -36.30 -8.83
CA LYS A 48 22.56 -37.59 -8.44
C LYS A 48 21.54 -38.48 -7.74
N MET A 49 20.62 -37.91 -6.98
CA MET A 49 19.56 -38.63 -6.32
C MET A 49 18.62 -39.25 -7.34
N MET A 50 18.08 -38.45 -8.28
CA MET A 50 17.26 -38.97 -9.40
C MET A 50 17.97 -40.14 -10.10
N ARG A 51 19.22 -39.97 -10.52
CA ARG A 51 19.98 -41.04 -11.19
C ARG A 51 20.18 -42.30 -10.35
N THR A 52 20.23 -42.17 -9.04
CA THR A 52 20.42 -43.30 -8.12
C THR A 52 19.12 -44.08 -8.00
N ILE A 53 17.99 -43.38 -7.83
CA ILE A 53 16.66 -43.97 -7.76
C ILE A 53 16.26 -44.60 -9.10
N GLN A 54 16.40 -43.87 -10.21
CA GLN A 54 16.14 -44.36 -11.57
C GLN A 54 16.87 -45.68 -11.90
N LYS A 55 18.13 -45.82 -11.48
CA LYS A 55 18.89 -47.07 -11.69
C LYS A 55 18.36 -48.25 -10.86
N CYS A 56 17.81 -47.98 -9.68
CA CYS A 56 17.15 -48.98 -8.86
C CYS A 56 15.84 -49.41 -9.54
N ASP A 57 15.00 -48.45 -9.92
CA ASP A 57 13.70 -48.72 -10.51
C ASP A 57 13.81 -49.36 -11.90
N ASP A 58 14.79 -48.97 -12.71
CA ASP A 58 15.13 -49.64 -13.97
C ASP A 58 15.37 -51.15 -13.79
N ARG A 59 15.99 -51.55 -12.66
CA ARG A 59 16.20 -52.97 -12.35
C ARG A 59 14.91 -53.63 -11.87
N ASN A 60 14.10 -52.93 -11.07
CA ASN A 60 12.82 -53.45 -10.60
C ASN A 60 11.79 -53.66 -11.71
N VAL A 61 11.68 -52.73 -12.66
CA VAL A 61 10.80 -52.89 -13.82
C VAL A 61 11.35 -53.89 -14.83
N GLN A 62 12.64 -54.28 -14.76
CA GLN A 62 13.18 -55.39 -15.54
C GLN A 62 13.00 -56.75 -14.84
N SER A 63 13.11 -56.76 -13.51
CA SER A 63 13.07 -57.94 -12.66
C SER A 63 12.60 -57.51 -11.26
N PRO A 64 11.29 -57.65 -10.96
CA PRO A 64 10.71 -57.17 -9.71
C PRO A 64 11.44 -57.72 -8.48
N GLY A 65 11.73 -56.86 -7.50
CA GLY A 65 12.41 -57.23 -6.25
C GLY A 65 13.93 -57.31 -6.33
N THR A 66 14.55 -56.98 -7.47
CA THR A 66 16.02 -56.90 -7.59
C THR A 66 16.63 -55.67 -6.91
N CYS A 67 15.81 -54.69 -6.53
CA CYS A 67 16.19 -53.55 -5.72
C CYS A 67 15.06 -53.22 -4.74
N THR A 68 15.27 -53.40 -3.43
CA THR A 68 14.21 -53.25 -2.42
C THR A 68 13.86 -51.79 -2.09
N ALA A 69 14.76 -50.86 -2.40
CA ALA A 69 14.62 -49.40 -2.34
C ALA A 69 15.94 -48.81 -2.89
N PRO A 70 16.00 -47.52 -3.31
CA PRO A 70 17.29 -46.88 -3.51
C PRO A 70 18.15 -47.05 -2.24
N ASP A 71 19.42 -47.41 -2.41
CA ASP A 71 20.36 -47.70 -1.32
C ASP A 71 20.37 -46.53 -0.31
N PRO A 72 19.85 -46.71 0.92
CA PRO A 72 19.77 -45.64 1.92
C PRO A 72 21.15 -45.07 2.25
N ALA A 73 22.20 -45.89 2.18
CA ALA A 73 23.57 -45.43 2.39
C ALA A 73 24.05 -44.52 1.24
N ALA A 74 23.61 -44.80 0.01
CA ALA A 74 23.91 -43.95 -1.14
C ALA A 74 23.16 -42.61 -1.06
N ILE A 75 21.89 -42.60 -0.65
CA ILE A 75 21.12 -41.37 -0.41
C ILE A 75 21.77 -40.55 0.71
N SER A 76 22.04 -41.15 1.87
CA SER A 76 22.71 -40.49 2.98
C SER A 76 24.09 -39.91 2.60
N THR A 77 24.83 -40.61 1.74
CA THR A 77 26.09 -40.09 1.18
C THR A 77 25.89 -38.85 0.29
N LEU A 78 24.75 -38.74 -0.40
CA LEU A 78 24.41 -37.56 -1.20
C LEU A 78 23.95 -36.41 -0.31
N GLU A 79 23.15 -36.66 0.72
CA GLU A 79 22.73 -35.69 1.73
C GLU A 79 23.94 -35.07 2.43
N GLY A 80 24.87 -35.91 2.90
CA GLY A 80 26.11 -35.42 3.50
C GLY A 80 26.96 -34.59 2.54
N LYS A 81 26.88 -34.82 1.22
CA LYS A 81 27.57 -33.98 0.22
C LYS A 81 26.86 -32.65 -0.04
N LEU A 82 25.54 -32.59 0.12
CA LEU A 82 24.78 -31.36 0.07
C LEU A 82 25.19 -30.49 1.27
N ARG A 83 25.01 -31.00 2.49
CA ARG A 83 25.35 -30.32 3.75
C ARG A 83 26.76 -29.79 3.78
N ASN A 84 27.76 -30.68 3.69
CA ASN A 84 29.18 -30.28 3.69
C ASN A 84 29.56 -29.30 2.56
N GLY A 85 28.78 -29.26 1.48
CA GLY A 85 28.97 -28.31 0.39
C GLY A 85 28.39 -26.93 0.70
N VAL A 86 27.18 -26.90 1.26
CA VAL A 86 26.49 -25.71 1.74
C VAL A 86 27.26 -25.08 2.89
N ASP A 87 27.51 -25.84 3.97
CA ASP A 87 28.36 -25.46 5.11
C ASP A 87 29.65 -24.77 4.64
N ARG A 88 30.44 -25.44 3.79
CA ARG A 88 31.69 -24.87 3.28
C ARG A 88 31.52 -23.57 2.49
N SER A 89 30.43 -23.44 1.73
CA SER A 89 30.19 -22.26 0.90
C SER A 89 29.65 -21.09 1.72
N CYS A 90 28.99 -21.40 2.84
CA CYS A 90 28.35 -20.44 3.73
C CYS A 90 29.14 -20.21 5.03
N ALA A 91 30.27 -20.89 5.25
CA ALA A 91 31.08 -20.81 6.47
C ALA A 91 31.58 -19.39 6.80
N ALA A 92 31.69 -18.51 5.79
CA ALA A 92 32.09 -17.11 5.98
C ALA A 92 30.89 -16.13 5.98
N THR A 93 29.67 -16.64 5.92
CA THR A 93 28.43 -15.87 5.88
C THR A 93 27.87 -15.76 7.31
N PRO A 94 27.79 -14.55 7.88
CA PRO A 94 27.06 -14.34 9.13
C PRO A 94 25.62 -14.83 9.02
N GLU A 95 25.05 -15.39 10.09
CA GLU A 95 23.65 -15.86 10.11
C GLU A 95 22.66 -14.74 9.76
N ALA A 96 22.95 -13.50 10.16
CA ALA A 96 22.18 -12.32 9.77
C ALA A 96 22.07 -12.12 8.24
N TYR A 97 22.96 -12.73 7.44
CA TYR A 97 22.91 -12.68 5.98
C TYR A 97 22.08 -13.80 5.36
N LEU A 98 21.64 -14.80 6.13
CA LEU A 98 20.65 -15.77 5.67
C LEU A 98 19.27 -15.09 5.54
N GLY A 99 18.97 -14.15 6.43
CA GLY A 99 17.68 -13.45 6.50
C GLY A 99 17.31 -12.56 5.30
N GLU A 100 16.16 -11.90 5.45
CA GLU A 100 15.50 -10.99 4.49
C GLU A 100 16.37 -9.85 3.95
N ALA A 101 17.45 -9.51 4.66
CA ALA A 101 18.37 -8.47 4.20
C ALA A 101 19.21 -8.89 2.99
N TYR A 102 19.49 -10.20 2.81
CA TYR A 102 20.43 -10.65 1.79
C TYR A 102 20.09 -11.95 1.09
N LEU A 103 19.64 -13.01 1.77
CA LEU A 103 19.36 -14.30 1.13
C LEU A 103 17.89 -14.71 1.20
N ASN A 104 17.05 -13.92 1.88
CA ASN A 104 15.60 -14.08 1.97
C ASN A 104 15.13 -15.38 2.63
N TYR A 105 15.98 -16.03 3.43
CA TYR A 105 15.53 -17.12 4.27
C TYR A 105 14.79 -16.60 5.52
N PRO A 106 13.81 -17.34 6.06
CA PRO A 106 13.50 -18.75 5.81
C PRO A 106 12.82 -19.03 4.46
N GLY A 107 12.15 -18.06 3.82
CA GLY A 107 11.49 -18.31 2.54
C GLY A 107 10.48 -19.47 2.62
N PRO A 108 10.50 -20.44 1.68
CA PRO A 108 9.65 -21.64 1.77
C PRO A 108 10.16 -22.67 2.81
N CYS A 109 11.31 -22.42 3.44
CA CYS A 109 11.80 -23.23 4.53
C CYS A 109 11.05 -22.91 5.83
N SER A 110 11.05 -23.88 6.74
CA SER A 110 10.61 -23.68 8.12
C SER A 110 11.82 -23.74 9.06
N ASP A 111 11.74 -22.99 10.15
CA ASP A 111 12.63 -23.12 11.32
C ASP A 111 12.20 -24.39 12.07
N LEU A 112 13.01 -25.44 12.01
CA LEU A 112 12.68 -26.74 12.60
C LEU A 112 13.05 -26.79 14.09
N THR A 113 13.97 -25.93 14.53
CA THR A 113 14.41 -25.81 15.91
C THR A 113 13.79 -24.59 16.57
N THR A 114 12.56 -24.76 17.08
CA THR A 114 11.87 -23.68 17.78
C THR A 114 12.76 -22.98 18.83
N ASN A 115 12.93 -21.66 18.70
CA ASN A 115 13.60 -20.71 19.61
C ASN A 115 15.10 -20.40 19.41
N ASP A 116 15.77 -20.89 18.37
CA ASP A 116 17.13 -20.38 18.00
C ASP A 116 17.13 -19.45 16.78
N GLY A 117 15.99 -19.34 16.08
CA GLY A 117 15.86 -18.56 14.86
C GLY A 117 16.44 -19.33 13.67
N PHE A 118 16.19 -18.85 12.46
CA PHE A 118 16.59 -19.61 11.27
C PHE A 118 18.12 -19.69 11.11
N THR A 119 18.68 -20.89 11.30
CA THR A 119 20.12 -21.16 11.24
C THR A 119 20.56 -21.75 9.90
N LEU A 120 21.88 -21.87 9.70
CA LEU A 120 22.43 -22.62 8.57
C LEU A 120 22.03 -24.11 8.62
N SER A 121 21.82 -24.67 9.82
CA SER A 121 21.36 -26.05 9.98
C SER A 121 19.93 -26.22 9.48
N ASP A 122 19.04 -25.28 9.78
CA ASP A 122 17.65 -25.29 9.28
C ASP A 122 17.62 -25.20 7.76
N LEU A 123 18.47 -24.35 7.18
CA LEU A 123 18.61 -24.27 5.73
C LEU A 123 19.04 -25.61 5.12
N GLU A 124 20.04 -26.26 5.70
CA GLU A 124 20.51 -27.56 5.22
C GLU A 124 19.44 -28.65 5.32
N ASP A 125 18.71 -28.69 6.43
CA ASP A 125 17.59 -29.61 6.66
C ASP A 125 16.48 -29.36 5.64
N CYS A 126 16.07 -28.11 5.48
CA CYS A 126 15.07 -27.70 4.51
C CYS A 126 15.44 -28.10 3.09
N LEU A 127 16.65 -27.73 2.63
CA LEU A 127 17.13 -28.06 1.29
C LEU A 127 17.18 -29.57 1.08
N GLN A 128 17.61 -30.34 2.08
CA GLN A 128 17.60 -31.78 2.00
C GLN A 128 16.18 -32.32 1.81
N SER A 129 15.26 -32.00 2.72
CA SER A 129 13.91 -32.56 2.71
C SER A 129 13.09 -32.13 1.50
N SER A 130 13.18 -30.86 1.10
CA SER A 130 12.41 -30.32 -0.01
C SER A 130 12.87 -30.91 -1.36
N HIS A 131 14.19 -31.00 -1.56
CA HIS A 131 14.74 -31.54 -2.80
C HIS A 131 14.55 -33.05 -2.90
N GLU A 132 14.61 -33.77 -1.78
CA GLU A 132 14.27 -35.19 -1.71
C GLU A 132 12.80 -35.43 -2.08
N ALA A 133 11.87 -34.68 -1.47
CA ALA A 133 10.44 -34.76 -1.77
C ALA A 133 10.16 -34.49 -3.26
N ALA A 134 10.75 -33.43 -3.82
CA ALA A 134 10.63 -33.11 -5.24
C ALA A 134 11.14 -34.25 -6.14
N VAL A 135 12.30 -34.85 -5.80
CA VAL A 135 12.83 -36.00 -6.53
C VAL A 135 11.88 -37.20 -6.45
N HIS A 136 11.32 -37.51 -5.28
CA HIS A 136 10.38 -38.61 -5.13
C HIS A 136 9.10 -38.41 -5.95
N ASN A 137 8.57 -37.19 -6.00
CA ASN A 137 7.41 -36.85 -6.82
C ASN A 137 7.71 -37.06 -8.32
N LEU A 138 8.88 -36.62 -8.80
CA LEU A 138 9.30 -36.84 -10.19
C LEU A 138 9.47 -38.33 -10.52
N ILE A 139 10.07 -39.11 -9.62
CA ILE A 139 10.21 -40.56 -9.81
C ILE A 139 8.84 -41.25 -9.84
N ALA A 140 7.89 -40.83 -9.00
CA ALA A 140 6.54 -41.38 -9.00
C ALA A 140 5.79 -41.13 -10.32
N VAL A 141 6.06 -40.00 -10.98
CA VAL A 141 5.59 -39.73 -12.35
C VAL A 141 6.24 -40.68 -13.35
N GLU A 142 7.58 -40.78 -13.32
CA GLU A 142 8.35 -41.59 -14.28
C GLU A 142 8.06 -43.11 -14.16
N TYR A 143 7.94 -43.65 -12.95
CA TYR A 143 7.90 -45.10 -12.66
C TYR A 143 6.56 -45.59 -12.12
N ASN A 144 5.44 -45.01 -12.56
CA ASN A 144 4.10 -45.55 -12.28
C ASN A 144 3.79 -46.87 -13.04
N THR A 145 4.82 -47.56 -13.54
CA THR A 145 4.72 -48.76 -14.38
C THR A 145 4.86 -50.02 -13.52
N SER A 146 3.91 -50.94 -13.63
CA SER A 146 3.95 -52.23 -12.90
C SER A 146 4.40 -53.40 -13.77
N GLY A 147 5.27 -54.25 -13.23
CA GLY A 147 5.63 -55.54 -13.82
C GLY A 147 6.93 -55.54 -14.63
N PRO A 148 7.41 -56.74 -15.03
CA PRO A 148 8.58 -56.87 -15.87
C PRO A 148 8.29 -56.36 -17.29
N LEU A 149 9.08 -55.40 -17.75
CA LEU A 149 9.00 -54.81 -19.08
C LEU A 149 9.86 -55.60 -20.07
N ASP A 150 9.35 -55.75 -21.30
CA ASP A 150 10.16 -56.23 -22.41
C ASP A 150 11.29 -55.24 -22.76
N ASP A 151 12.30 -55.70 -23.50
CA ASP A 151 13.47 -54.89 -23.86
C ASP A 151 13.14 -53.58 -24.58
N THR A 152 12.05 -53.53 -25.36
CA THR A 152 11.63 -52.32 -26.08
C THR A 152 10.99 -51.33 -25.13
N THR A 153 10.05 -51.79 -24.29
CA THR A 153 9.38 -50.96 -23.28
C THR A 153 10.37 -50.48 -22.21
N LEU A 154 11.31 -51.33 -21.79
CA LEU A 154 12.40 -50.95 -20.88
C LEU A 154 13.33 -49.88 -21.48
N ARG A 155 13.62 -49.93 -22.79
CA ARG A 155 14.40 -48.88 -23.48
C ARG A 155 13.65 -47.56 -23.53
N CYS A 156 12.33 -47.59 -23.66
CA CYS A 156 11.48 -46.40 -23.58
C CYS A 156 11.48 -45.82 -22.16
N GLN A 157 11.22 -46.62 -21.12
CA GLN A 157 11.29 -46.22 -19.71
C GLN A 157 12.63 -45.54 -19.37
N LYS A 158 13.75 -46.16 -19.77
CA LYS A 158 15.11 -45.61 -19.59
C LYS A 158 15.32 -44.29 -20.33
N ALA A 159 14.65 -44.09 -21.46
CA ALA A 159 14.73 -42.86 -22.22
C ALA A 159 13.95 -41.73 -21.55
N VAL A 160 12.78 -42.01 -20.98
CA VAL A 160 12.03 -41.06 -20.15
C VAL A 160 12.89 -40.62 -18.97
N ALA A 161 13.29 -41.57 -18.11
CA ALA A 161 14.06 -41.29 -16.90
C ALA A 161 15.33 -40.47 -17.15
N LYS A 162 16.11 -40.88 -18.16
CA LYS A 162 17.35 -40.20 -18.53
C LYS A 162 17.11 -38.78 -19.05
N ASN A 163 16.04 -38.53 -19.79
CA ASN A 163 15.78 -37.23 -20.39
C ASN A 163 15.03 -36.29 -19.42
N GLY A 164 14.14 -36.81 -18.57
CA GLY A 164 13.54 -36.07 -17.45
C GLY A 164 14.61 -35.53 -16.50
N GLY A 165 15.49 -36.39 -15.99
CA GLY A 165 16.61 -35.96 -15.13
C GLY A 165 17.63 -35.03 -15.81
N LYS A 166 17.75 -35.06 -17.14
CA LYS A 166 18.55 -34.07 -17.90
C LYS A 166 17.86 -32.73 -18.01
N LEU A 167 16.55 -32.71 -18.23
CA LEU A 167 15.75 -31.50 -18.31
C LEU A 167 15.84 -30.74 -16.99
N VAL A 168 15.57 -31.41 -15.87
CA VAL A 168 15.67 -30.83 -14.51
C VAL A 168 17.03 -30.19 -14.28
N ALA A 169 18.11 -30.95 -14.49
CA ALA A 169 19.46 -30.47 -14.25
C ALA A 169 19.86 -29.30 -15.18
N ALA A 170 19.35 -29.26 -16.41
CA ALA A 170 19.66 -28.20 -17.37
C ALA A 170 18.84 -26.93 -17.11
N LYS A 171 17.55 -27.06 -16.77
CA LYS A 171 16.66 -25.95 -16.42
C LYS A 171 17.15 -25.28 -15.14
N LEU A 172 17.43 -26.04 -14.08
CA LEU A 172 18.06 -25.53 -12.85
C LEU A 172 19.35 -24.76 -13.17
N LYS A 173 20.25 -25.36 -13.95
CA LYS A 173 21.52 -24.70 -14.31
C LYS A 173 21.32 -23.40 -15.08
N ALA A 174 20.31 -23.30 -15.95
CA ALA A 174 20.02 -22.09 -16.71
C ALA A 174 19.53 -20.96 -15.78
N LEU A 175 18.54 -21.26 -14.94
CA LEU A 175 17.98 -20.32 -13.96
C LEU A 175 19.03 -19.87 -12.94
N GLN A 176 19.75 -20.80 -12.32
CA GLN A 176 20.84 -20.50 -11.39
C GLN A 176 21.93 -19.62 -12.01
N LYS A 177 22.19 -19.75 -13.31
CA LYS A 177 23.19 -18.90 -13.98
C LYS A 177 22.66 -17.47 -14.14
N CYS A 178 21.38 -17.32 -14.46
CA CYS A 178 20.72 -16.02 -14.53
C CYS A 178 20.69 -15.35 -13.15
N LEU A 179 20.25 -16.07 -12.11
CA LEU A 179 20.11 -15.56 -10.74
C LEU A 179 21.45 -15.24 -10.06
N ASN A 180 22.53 -15.89 -10.48
CA ASN A 180 23.88 -15.55 -10.02
C ASN A 180 24.57 -14.45 -10.84
N GLY A 181 23.82 -13.76 -11.70
CA GLY A 181 24.26 -12.58 -12.44
C GLY A 181 24.67 -11.42 -11.53
N PRO A 182 25.26 -10.36 -12.11
CA PRO A 182 25.87 -9.25 -11.37
C PRO A 182 24.88 -8.22 -10.78
N ASP A 183 23.57 -8.29 -11.05
CA ASP A 183 22.61 -7.25 -10.66
C ASP A 183 21.94 -7.51 -9.28
N THR A 184 21.52 -6.44 -8.61
CA THR A 184 21.01 -6.37 -7.23
C THR A 184 19.60 -6.95 -7.02
N PHE A 185 19.24 -7.21 -5.75
CA PHE A 185 18.51 -8.40 -5.28
C PHE A 185 16.96 -8.42 -5.36
N ALA A 186 16.26 -7.41 -5.87
CA ALA A 186 14.81 -7.30 -5.58
C ALA A 186 13.85 -7.99 -6.58
N THR A 187 14.24 -8.26 -7.83
CA THR A 187 13.28 -8.69 -8.90
C THR A 187 13.79 -9.82 -9.81
N LEU A 188 14.85 -10.51 -9.41
CA LEU A 188 15.58 -11.43 -10.29
C LEU A 188 14.93 -12.80 -10.52
N SER A 189 14.18 -13.37 -9.56
CA SER A 189 13.55 -14.69 -9.75
C SER A 189 12.52 -14.69 -10.87
N ALA A 190 11.54 -13.79 -10.81
CA ALA A 190 10.50 -13.63 -11.82
C ALA A 190 11.06 -13.22 -13.19
N THR A 191 12.05 -12.31 -13.22
CA THR A 191 12.69 -11.90 -14.49
C THR A 191 13.53 -13.02 -15.11
N CYS A 192 14.22 -13.85 -14.33
CA CYS A 192 14.96 -14.99 -14.87
C CYS A 192 14.05 -16.11 -15.39
N ARG A 193 12.84 -16.26 -14.84
CA ARG A 193 11.82 -17.19 -15.35
C ARG A 193 11.32 -16.78 -16.73
N THR A 194 11.30 -15.48 -17.02
CA THR A 194 10.83 -14.89 -18.28
C THR A 194 11.96 -14.40 -19.21
N ASP A 195 13.22 -14.50 -18.78
CA ASP A 195 14.39 -14.08 -19.55
C ASP A 195 14.49 -14.84 -20.87
N ALA A 196 14.59 -14.10 -21.98
CA ALA A 196 14.60 -14.68 -23.32
C ALA A 196 15.76 -15.66 -23.55
N ALA A 197 16.93 -15.44 -22.95
CA ALA A 197 18.07 -16.34 -23.10
C ALA A 197 17.90 -17.63 -22.27
N VAL A 198 17.32 -17.53 -21.07
CA VAL A 198 16.91 -18.69 -20.27
C VAL A 198 15.84 -19.48 -21.01
N LEU A 199 14.76 -18.85 -21.46
CA LEU A 199 13.66 -19.49 -22.20
C LEU A 199 14.16 -20.19 -23.46
N ALA A 200 15.00 -19.54 -24.26
CA ALA A 200 15.61 -20.15 -25.44
C ALA A 200 16.46 -21.38 -25.09
N LYS A 201 17.18 -21.34 -23.95
CA LYS A 201 17.98 -22.47 -23.49
C LYS A 201 17.11 -23.63 -23.03
N VAL A 202 16.05 -23.35 -22.27
CA VAL A 202 15.09 -24.34 -21.77
C VAL A 202 14.37 -25.00 -22.94
N ALA A 203 13.80 -24.23 -23.85
CA ALA A 203 13.13 -24.73 -25.06
C ALA A 203 14.05 -25.63 -25.91
N SER A 204 15.35 -25.27 -26.03
CA SER A 204 16.34 -26.10 -26.74
C SER A 204 16.56 -27.47 -26.06
N VAL A 205 16.52 -27.52 -24.73
CA VAL A 205 16.69 -28.77 -23.98
C VAL A 205 15.42 -29.61 -24.04
N GLU A 206 14.26 -29.00 -23.86
CA GLU A 206 12.96 -29.66 -23.98
C GLU A 206 12.77 -30.30 -25.36
N SER A 207 13.05 -29.56 -26.43
CA SER A 207 12.98 -30.07 -27.80
C SER A 207 13.86 -31.32 -27.99
N LYS A 208 15.08 -31.31 -27.46
CA LYS A 208 16.00 -32.46 -27.52
C LYS A 208 15.54 -33.63 -26.67
N ALA A 209 15.01 -33.37 -25.48
CA ALA A 209 14.48 -34.39 -24.57
C ALA A 209 13.25 -35.07 -25.19
N ARG A 210 12.29 -34.27 -25.67
CA ARG A 210 11.09 -34.72 -26.40
C ARG A 210 11.45 -35.59 -27.60
N ALA A 211 12.33 -35.12 -28.48
CA ALA A 211 12.74 -35.89 -29.65
C ALA A 211 13.39 -37.23 -29.26
N ALA A 212 14.19 -37.26 -28.19
CA ALA A 212 14.83 -38.49 -27.72
C ALA A 212 13.84 -39.49 -27.10
N ILE A 213 12.81 -39.00 -26.41
CA ILE A 213 11.71 -39.84 -25.89
C ILE A 213 10.91 -40.41 -27.05
N ILE A 214 10.46 -39.57 -27.98
CA ILE A 214 9.67 -40.01 -29.15
C ILE A 214 10.39 -41.09 -29.94
N ALA A 215 11.68 -40.89 -30.21
CA ALA A 215 12.49 -41.85 -30.96
C ALA A 215 12.64 -43.22 -30.28
N ARG A 216 12.45 -43.32 -28.96
CA ARG A 216 12.61 -44.57 -28.19
C ARG A 216 11.30 -45.19 -27.72
N CYS A 217 10.22 -44.43 -27.74
CA CYS A 217 8.92 -44.82 -27.19
C CYS A 217 7.83 -45.04 -28.24
N ALA A 218 8.13 -44.86 -29.53
CA ALA A 218 7.17 -44.87 -30.63
C ALA A 218 6.17 -46.05 -30.64
N THR A 219 6.56 -47.24 -30.17
CA THR A 219 5.72 -48.45 -30.18
C THR A 219 5.43 -49.03 -28.79
N SER A 220 5.86 -48.37 -27.71
CA SER A 220 5.80 -48.90 -26.34
C SER A 220 5.20 -47.92 -25.32
N ALA A 221 4.77 -46.74 -25.77
CA ALA A 221 4.19 -45.70 -24.92
C ALA A 221 3.04 -46.20 -24.04
N SER A 222 2.08 -46.93 -24.63
CA SER A 222 0.90 -47.43 -23.92
C SER A 222 1.18 -48.49 -22.85
N ALA A 223 2.39 -49.08 -22.85
CA ALA A 223 2.82 -50.03 -21.84
C ALA A 223 3.49 -49.35 -20.63
N LEU A 224 3.77 -48.04 -20.70
CA LEU A 224 4.24 -47.27 -19.54
C LEU A 224 3.05 -46.82 -18.71
N GLY A 225 3.15 -46.98 -17.39
CA GLY A 225 2.11 -46.54 -16.45
C GLY A 225 2.05 -45.02 -16.24
N MET A 226 2.92 -44.25 -16.91
CA MET A 226 2.93 -42.78 -16.83
C MET A 226 1.57 -42.17 -17.18
N CYS A 227 0.88 -42.66 -18.21
CA CYS A 227 -0.42 -42.13 -18.60
C CYS A 227 -1.53 -42.39 -17.57
N SER A 228 -1.34 -43.39 -16.70
CA SER A 228 -2.25 -43.69 -15.60
C SER A 228 -1.94 -42.87 -14.35
N ASN A 229 -0.83 -42.12 -14.34
CA ASN A 229 -0.53 -41.16 -13.28
C ASN A 229 -1.51 -39.99 -13.41
N SER A 230 -2.11 -39.56 -12.31
CA SER A 230 -3.11 -38.49 -12.29
C SER A 230 -2.58 -37.16 -12.87
N GLN A 231 -1.29 -36.88 -12.73
CA GLN A 231 -0.66 -35.67 -13.29
C GLN A 231 -0.54 -35.73 -14.82
N CYS A 232 -0.33 -36.91 -15.40
CA CYS A 232 -0.25 -37.06 -16.86
C CYS A 232 -1.64 -37.26 -17.50
N ALA A 233 -2.56 -37.93 -16.80
CA ALA A 233 -3.88 -38.27 -17.33
C ALA A 233 -4.71 -37.02 -17.64
N SER A 234 -4.53 -35.92 -16.90
CA SER A 234 -5.21 -34.64 -17.12
C SER A 234 -4.68 -33.88 -18.34
N MET A 235 -3.45 -34.17 -18.78
CA MET A 235 -2.79 -33.39 -19.82
C MET A 235 -3.13 -33.84 -21.24
N CYS A 236 -3.47 -35.11 -21.44
CA CYS A 236 -3.65 -35.67 -22.78
C CYS A 236 -4.79 -36.69 -22.81
N GLY A 237 -5.67 -36.59 -23.81
CA GLY A 237 -6.84 -37.47 -23.95
C GLY A 237 -6.52 -38.91 -24.38
N THR A 238 -5.32 -39.17 -24.93
CA THR A 238 -4.88 -40.51 -25.35
C THR A 238 -3.46 -40.80 -24.86
N CYS A 239 -3.23 -42.01 -24.36
CA CYS A 239 -1.90 -42.47 -23.96
C CYS A 239 -1.06 -42.86 -25.18
N ASP A 240 -0.40 -41.88 -25.77
CA ASP A 240 0.54 -42.06 -26.87
C ASP A 240 1.94 -41.52 -26.52
N VAL A 241 2.85 -41.61 -27.49
CA VAL A 241 4.24 -41.20 -27.32
C VAL A 241 4.41 -39.69 -27.12
N ASN A 242 3.50 -38.88 -27.66
CA ASN A 242 3.54 -37.43 -27.47
C ASN A 242 3.09 -37.09 -26.06
N CYS A 243 2.03 -37.73 -25.58
CA CYS A 243 1.54 -37.60 -24.21
C CYS A 243 2.64 -37.84 -23.17
N ILE A 244 3.41 -38.92 -23.31
CA ILE A 244 4.52 -39.22 -22.38
C ILE A 244 5.60 -38.13 -22.44
N ALA A 245 5.95 -37.67 -23.66
CA ALA A 245 6.94 -36.63 -23.82
C ALA A 245 6.45 -35.29 -23.22
N ASP A 246 5.21 -34.89 -23.50
CA ASP A 246 4.55 -33.69 -22.97
C ASP A 246 4.47 -33.71 -21.45
N CYS A 247 3.94 -34.80 -20.87
CA CYS A 247 3.88 -34.96 -19.42
C CYS A 247 5.27 -34.85 -18.78
N THR A 248 6.28 -35.48 -19.39
CA THR A 248 7.66 -35.37 -18.88
C THR A 248 8.14 -33.92 -18.93
N MET A 249 7.88 -33.18 -20.00
CA MET A 249 8.35 -31.78 -20.10
C MET A 249 7.68 -30.88 -19.06
N VAL A 250 6.37 -31.00 -18.88
CA VAL A 250 5.60 -30.17 -17.95
C VAL A 250 5.94 -30.53 -16.50
N THR A 251 5.75 -31.78 -16.09
CA THR A 251 5.99 -32.18 -14.68
C THR A 251 7.42 -31.89 -14.21
N HIS A 252 8.43 -32.17 -15.06
CA HIS A 252 9.82 -31.91 -14.71
C HIS A 252 10.22 -30.45 -14.90
N GLY A 253 9.53 -29.74 -15.78
CA GLY A 253 9.67 -28.30 -15.96
C GLY A 253 9.17 -27.57 -14.73
N ASP A 254 7.94 -27.86 -14.30
CA ASP A 254 7.23 -27.19 -13.21
C ASP A 254 7.89 -27.49 -11.86
N ALA A 255 8.36 -28.73 -11.63
CA ALA A 255 9.12 -29.05 -10.42
C ALA A 255 10.40 -28.22 -10.24
N VAL A 256 10.94 -27.66 -11.33
CA VAL A 256 12.12 -26.77 -11.29
C VAL A 256 11.74 -25.30 -11.24
N SER A 257 10.70 -24.94 -11.99
CA SER A 257 10.24 -23.56 -12.12
C SER A 257 8.81 -23.58 -12.61
N ASN A 258 7.89 -23.37 -11.67
CA ASN A 258 6.48 -23.11 -11.90
C ASN A 258 6.28 -21.60 -12.13
N LEU A 259 5.25 -21.18 -12.87
CA LEU A 259 4.89 -19.75 -12.96
C LEU A 259 3.79 -19.37 -11.97
N ASP A 260 3.12 -20.36 -11.37
CA ASP A 260 2.19 -20.14 -10.28
C ASP A 260 2.96 -19.74 -9.02
N ALA A 261 2.70 -18.54 -8.53
CA ALA A 261 3.35 -17.99 -7.34
C ALA A 261 2.95 -18.72 -6.04
N ASN A 262 1.92 -19.58 -6.07
CA ASN A 262 1.43 -20.30 -4.90
C ASN A 262 2.03 -21.71 -4.73
N VAL A 263 2.96 -22.11 -5.61
CA VAL A 263 3.57 -23.43 -5.59
C VAL A 263 5.08 -23.29 -5.52
N ASP A 264 5.65 -23.63 -4.37
CA ASP A 264 7.10 -23.68 -4.19
C ASP A 264 7.73 -24.77 -5.07
N ASP A 265 8.75 -24.38 -5.83
CA ASP A 265 9.53 -25.28 -6.67
C ASP A 265 10.99 -25.36 -6.23
N LEU A 266 11.80 -26.18 -6.91
CA LEU A 266 13.21 -26.34 -6.57
C LEU A 266 14.01 -25.04 -6.61
N ILE A 267 13.65 -24.06 -7.46
CA ILE A 267 14.38 -22.79 -7.52
C ILE A 267 14.03 -21.89 -6.34
N ASP A 268 12.81 -21.96 -5.82
CA ASP A 268 12.35 -21.14 -4.68
C ASP A 268 13.04 -21.54 -3.36
N PHE A 269 13.35 -22.82 -3.17
CA PHE A 269 14.18 -23.25 -2.03
C PHE A 269 15.65 -22.78 -2.13
N GLU A 270 16.18 -22.63 -3.35
CA GLU A 270 17.57 -22.18 -3.59
C GLU A 270 17.71 -20.65 -3.61
N TYR A 271 16.66 -19.95 -4.04
CA TYR A 271 16.58 -18.50 -4.17
C TYR A 271 15.20 -18.05 -3.71
N PRO A 272 14.97 -17.97 -2.40
CA PRO A 272 13.69 -17.54 -1.89
C PRO A 272 13.29 -16.21 -2.53
N PRO A 273 12.07 -16.09 -3.06
CA PRO A 273 11.56 -14.78 -3.43
C PRO A 273 11.64 -13.88 -2.18
N PRO A 274 11.80 -12.56 -2.36
CA PRO A 274 11.61 -11.65 -1.23
C PRO A 274 10.27 -12.01 -0.55
N PRO A 275 10.22 -12.03 0.79
CA PRO A 275 8.99 -12.34 1.49
C PRO A 275 7.89 -11.44 0.92
N THR A 276 6.78 -12.06 0.51
CA THR A 276 5.57 -11.28 0.25
C THR A 276 5.32 -10.48 1.53
N PRO A 277 5.20 -9.14 1.45
CA PRO A 277 4.97 -8.35 2.65
C PRO A 277 3.73 -8.92 3.34
N PRO A 278 3.72 -8.96 4.68
CA PRO A 278 2.60 -9.50 5.43
C PRO A 278 1.30 -8.90 4.88
N PHE A 279 0.42 -9.78 4.41
CA PHE A 279 -0.82 -9.41 3.73
C PHE A 279 -1.94 -10.29 4.28
N CYS A 280 -3.12 -9.70 4.38
CA CYS A 280 -4.28 -10.45 4.81
C CYS A 280 -4.55 -11.62 3.87
N GLY A 281 -4.65 -12.83 4.41
CA GLY A 281 -4.84 -14.07 3.68
C GLY A 281 -3.58 -14.94 3.57
N ASP A 282 -2.48 -14.56 4.21
CA ASP A 282 -1.24 -15.34 4.30
C ASP A 282 -1.28 -16.43 5.40
N GLY A 283 -2.38 -16.44 6.17
CA GLY A 283 -2.66 -17.40 7.23
C GLY A 283 -1.96 -17.10 8.55
N LYS A 284 -1.38 -15.91 8.70
CA LYS A 284 -0.70 -15.46 9.92
C LYS A 284 -1.19 -14.07 10.28
N ARG A 285 -1.68 -13.88 11.51
CA ARG A 285 -1.94 -12.55 12.05
C ARG A 285 -0.62 -11.83 12.34
N ASN A 286 -0.09 -11.10 11.36
CA ASN A 286 1.25 -10.51 11.42
C ASN A 286 1.25 -9.02 11.06
N ARG A 287 0.16 -8.49 10.49
CA ARG A 287 0.02 -7.04 10.25
C ARG A 287 -0.60 -6.29 11.43
N PRO A 288 -0.37 -4.96 11.53
CA PRO A 288 -1.02 -4.12 12.53
C PRO A 288 -2.54 -4.01 12.30
N ASP A 289 -2.99 -4.08 11.04
CA ASP A 289 -4.38 -3.96 10.61
C ASP A 289 -5.17 -5.27 10.63
N GLU A 290 -4.62 -6.36 11.21
CA GLU A 290 -5.25 -7.69 11.25
C GLU A 290 -5.65 -8.12 12.67
N GLU A 291 -6.88 -8.63 12.80
CA GLU A 291 -7.38 -9.27 14.02
C GLU A 291 -7.30 -10.80 13.96
N CYS A 292 -7.33 -11.34 12.74
CA CYS A 292 -7.32 -12.75 12.42
C CYS A 292 -6.75 -12.95 11.02
N ASP A 293 -6.32 -14.16 10.66
CA ASP A 293 -6.07 -14.51 9.26
C ASP A 293 -6.30 -16.01 9.05
N ALA A 294 -7.53 -16.36 8.66
CA ALA A 294 -8.04 -17.72 8.43
C ALA A 294 -7.59 -18.77 9.48
N PRO A 295 -6.49 -19.55 9.33
CA PRO A 295 -6.05 -20.46 10.39
C PRO A 295 -5.57 -19.76 11.67
N SER A 296 -5.23 -18.48 11.62
CA SER A 296 -4.87 -17.65 12.76
C SER A 296 -6.08 -16.83 13.24
N ASP A 297 -7.15 -17.48 13.69
CA ASP A 297 -8.44 -16.86 14.02
C ASP A 297 -8.81 -16.87 15.51
N SER A 298 -7.82 -17.01 16.41
CA SER A 298 -8.09 -17.12 17.86
C SER A 298 -8.92 -15.98 18.45
N SER A 299 -8.88 -14.78 17.84
CA SER A 299 -9.67 -13.61 18.23
C SER A 299 -11.16 -13.74 17.88
N CYS A 300 -11.49 -14.50 16.84
CA CYS A 300 -12.85 -14.73 16.33
C CYS A 300 -12.94 -16.06 15.55
N PRO A 301 -12.96 -17.20 16.25
CA PRO A 301 -12.88 -18.51 15.62
C PRO A 301 -13.99 -18.75 14.58
N GLY A 302 -13.61 -19.05 13.34
CA GLY A 302 -14.50 -19.26 12.20
C GLY A 302 -15.23 -18.01 11.68
N GLN A 303 -14.90 -16.82 12.19
CA GLN A 303 -15.52 -15.54 11.85
C GLN A 303 -14.48 -14.52 11.37
N CYS A 304 -13.40 -15.02 10.77
CA CYS A 304 -12.40 -14.18 10.15
C CYS A 304 -12.84 -13.76 8.74
N GLY A 305 -12.88 -12.46 8.48
CA GLY A 305 -13.20 -11.96 7.14
C GLY A 305 -12.13 -12.37 6.12
N ALA A 306 -12.58 -12.82 4.95
CA ALA A 306 -11.67 -13.24 3.88
C ALA A 306 -10.85 -12.06 3.34
N ALA A 307 -9.67 -12.33 2.81
CA ALA A 307 -8.75 -11.33 2.24
C ALA A 307 -9.35 -10.39 1.20
N THR A 308 -10.37 -10.85 0.47
CA THR A 308 -11.06 -10.10 -0.57
C THR A 308 -12.44 -9.59 -0.13
N SER A 309 -12.80 -9.76 1.14
CA SER A 309 -14.09 -9.29 1.66
C SER A 309 -14.06 -7.80 2.00
N ALA A 310 -15.21 -7.23 2.36
CA ALA A 310 -15.30 -5.87 2.86
C ALA A 310 -14.59 -5.66 4.21
N PHE A 311 -14.29 -6.73 4.94
CA PHE A 311 -13.64 -6.70 6.25
C PHE A 311 -12.44 -7.65 6.26
N PRO A 312 -11.41 -7.39 5.44
CA PRO A 312 -10.31 -8.32 5.23
C PRO A 312 -9.52 -8.53 6.52
N CYS A 313 -9.47 -9.78 7.01
CA CYS A 313 -8.73 -10.17 8.22
C CYS A 313 -9.19 -9.45 9.50
N LEU A 314 -10.41 -8.94 9.47
CA LEU A 314 -11.12 -8.40 10.61
C LEU A 314 -12.17 -9.39 11.08
N CYS A 315 -12.43 -9.38 12.37
CA CYS A 315 -13.48 -10.21 12.94
C CYS A 315 -14.87 -9.70 12.50
N THR A 316 -15.64 -10.55 11.83
CA THR A 316 -16.97 -10.21 11.30
C THR A 316 -18.09 -10.37 12.32
N ASN A 317 -17.78 -10.85 13.52
CA ASN A 317 -18.72 -10.97 14.63
C ASN A 317 -18.79 -9.71 15.52
N ARG A 318 -18.22 -8.60 15.07
CA ARG A 318 -18.22 -7.30 15.75
C ARG A 318 -19.04 -6.30 14.91
N PRO A 319 -19.94 -5.50 15.51
CA PRO A 319 -20.72 -4.51 14.78
C PRO A 319 -19.81 -3.45 14.14
N ARG A 320 -19.73 -3.48 12.81
CA ARG A 320 -18.84 -2.62 12.02
C ARG A 320 -19.48 -2.23 10.71
N GLU A 321 -19.01 -1.13 10.18
CA GLU A 321 -19.33 -0.68 8.84
C GLU A 321 -18.07 -0.30 8.09
N ARG A 322 -18.03 -0.67 6.81
CA ARG A 322 -17.07 -0.13 5.86
C ARG A 322 -17.75 0.95 5.05
N VAL A 323 -17.18 2.14 5.08
CA VAL A 323 -17.52 3.26 4.18
C VAL A 323 -16.62 3.14 2.95
N VAL A 324 -17.25 3.07 1.78
CA VAL A 324 -16.58 3.04 0.48
C VAL A 324 -16.95 4.32 -0.26
N GLU A 325 -15.97 5.12 -0.61
CA GLU A 325 -16.15 6.41 -1.26
C GLU A 325 -16.13 6.25 -2.78
N HIS A 326 -16.88 7.12 -3.47
CA HIS A 326 -16.97 7.08 -4.93
C HIS A 326 -16.37 8.31 -5.61
N GLU A 327 -15.90 8.11 -6.86
CA GLU A 327 -15.34 9.16 -7.72
C GLU A 327 -16.37 10.24 -8.10
N ALA A 328 -17.67 9.98 -7.96
CA ALA A 328 -18.73 10.96 -8.21
C ALA A 328 -18.85 12.01 -7.07
N SER A 329 -17.82 12.15 -6.25
CA SER A 329 -17.71 13.16 -5.21
C SER A 329 -17.43 14.54 -5.81
N ASP A 330 -17.97 15.55 -5.14
CA ASP A 330 -17.78 16.99 -5.41
C ASP A 330 -17.07 17.56 -4.19
N LEU A 331 -15.74 17.58 -4.23
CA LEU A 331 -14.88 18.25 -3.26
C LEU A 331 -14.46 19.60 -3.85
N ASP A 332 -15.05 20.68 -3.33
CA ASP A 332 -14.85 22.03 -3.84
C ASP A 332 -14.24 22.93 -2.74
N THR A 333 -13.15 23.60 -3.08
CA THR A 333 -12.31 24.37 -2.14
C THR A 333 -12.41 25.89 -2.34
N GLY A 334 -13.52 26.35 -2.94
CA GLY A 334 -13.65 27.65 -3.61
C GLY A 334 -14.11 28.89 -2.86
N TRP A 335 -13.31 29.39 -1.93
CA TRP A 335 -13.50 30.74 -1.37
C TRP A 335 -13.38 31.87 -2.41
N THR A 336 -12.35 31.81 -3.27
CA THR A 336 -12.11 32.81 -4.32
C THR A 336 -12.73 32.44 -5.66
N GLY A 337 -13.36 31.26 -5.78
CA GLY A 337 -13.91 30.72 -7.04
C GLY A 337 -12.86 30.39 -8.13
N LEU A 338 -11.56 30.49 -7.84
CA LEU A 338 -10.48 29.90 -8.65
C LEU A 338 -10.27 28.41 -8.35
N ALA A 339 -10.97 27.89 -7.34
CA ALA A 339 -10.62 26.65 -6.72
C ALA A 339 -11.06 25.40 -7.47
N HIS A 340 -10.31 24.38 -7.11
CA HIS A 340 -10.41 22.97 -7.40
C HIS A 340 -11.76 22.36 -7.03
N ASP A 341 -12.40 21.72 -8.01
CA ASP A 341 -13.56 20.80 -7.88
C ASP A 341 -13.09 19.42 -8.38
N PHE A 342 -12.85 18.51 -7.44
CA PHE A 342 -12.22 17.22 -7.70
C PHE A 342 -13.06 16.05 -7.20
N ALA A 343 -12.95 14.96 -7.95
CA ALA A 343 -13.34 13.63 -7.54
C ALA A 343 -12.32 13.05 -6.54
N LEU A 344 -12.82 12.31 -5.55
CA LEU A 344 -12.02 11.42 -4.73
C LEU A 344 -11.62 10.16 -5.51
N VAL A 345 -10.72 9.36 -4.92
CA VAL A 345 -10.29 8.08 -5.49
C VAL A 345 -11.39 7.03 -5.28
N GLU A 346 -11.84 6.40 -6.36
CA GLU A 346 -12.87 5.36 -6.31
C GLU A 346 -12.46 4.21 -5.38
N GLY A 347 -13.38 3.81 -4.50
CA GLY A 347 -13.18 2.71 -3.58
C GLY A 347 -12.30 3.06 -2.37
N GLY A 348 -11.86 4.31 -2.22
CA GLY A 348 -11.29 4.81 -0.97
C GLY A 348 -12.27 4.66 0.21
N GLY A 349 -11.82 4.97 1.42
CA GLY A 349 -12.66 4.99 2.61
C GLY A 349 -12.09 4.20 3.78
N TYR A 350 -12.92 3.93 4.77
CA TYR A 350 -12.50 3.53 6.10
C TYR A 350 -13.49 2.57 6.76
N VAL A 351 -13.05 1.85 7.80
CA VAL A 351 -13.87 0.93 8.60
C VAL A 351 -14.14 1.56 9.94
N ILE A 352 -15.41 1.68 10.34
CA ILE A 352 -15.81 2.17 11.65
C ILE A 352 -16.40 1.05 12.51
N ASP A 353 -16.14 1.12 13.81
CA ASP A 353 -16.83 0.32 14.81
C ASP A 353 -18.13 1.01 15.24
N LEU A 354 -19.16 0.21 15.49
CA LEU A 354 -20.43 0.66 16.03
C LEU A 354 -20.62 0.16 17.46
N TYR A 355 -21.05 1.05 18.35
CA TYR A 355 -21.31 0.75 19.75
C TYR A 355 -22.74 1.15 20.14
N ASP A 356 -23.26 0.52 21.19
CA ASP A 356 -24.55 0.85 21.82
C ASP A 356 -25.74 0.90 20.87
N CYS A 357 -25.80 -0.04 19.93
CA CYS A 357 -26.93 -0.21 19.02
C CYS A 357 -28.18 -0.80 19.73
N ASP A 358 -28.37 -0.53 21.03
CA ASP A 358 -29.25 -1.28 21.92
C ASP A 358 -30.05 -0.38 22.88
N GLY A 359 -30.65 0.71 22.36
CA GLY A 359 -31.59 1.55 23.11
C GLY A 359 -32.51 0.74 24.06
N PRO A 360 -32.76 1.20 25.30
CA PRO A 360 -33.27 0.33 26.36
C PRO A 360 -34.72 -0.12 26.09
N GLY A 361 -34.89 -1.34 25.56
CA GLY A 361 -36.16 -2.08 25.54
C GLY A 361 -36.75 -2.44 24.17
N GLY A 362 -36.06 -2.21 23.04
CA GLY A 362 -36.54 -2.59 21.70
C GLY A 362 -35.43 -2.62 20.64
N PRO A 363 -35.72 -3.05 19.39
CA PRO A 363 -34.79 -2.95 18.27
C PRO A 363 -34.71 -1.50 17.81
N ASP A 364 -33.88 -0.71 18.50
CA ASP A 364 -33.57 0.67 18.14
C ASP A 364 -32.30 0.71 17.29
N THR A 365 -32.34 1.56 16.27
CA THR A 365 -31.38 1.59 15.18
C THR A 365 -30.29 2.64 15.33
N LEU A 366 -30.32 3.43 16.41
CA LEU A 366 -29.31 4.47 16.66
C LEU A 366 -28.08 3.88 17.34
N CYS A 367 -26.94 3.92 16.67
CA CYS A 367 -25.64 3.49 17.16
C CYS A 367 -24.72 4.70 17.37
N THR A 368 -23.81 4.55 18.34
CA THR A 368 -22.63 5.40 18.49
C THR A 368 -21.57 4.94 17.49
N VAL A 369 -21.01 5.89 16.72
CA VAL A 369 -19.91 5.64 15.80
C VAL A 369 -18.58 5.89 16.51
N GLY A 370 -17.66 4.93 16.41
CA GLY A 370 -16.30 5.05 16.93
C GLY A 370 -16.19 4.96 18.45
N PRO A 371 -14.98 5.15 19.01
CA PRO A 371 -14.70 4.90 20.42
C PRO A 371 -15.59 5.72 21.39
N SER A 372 -16.22 5.02 22.33
CA SER A 372 -17.18 5.63 23.26
C SER A 372 -17.10 5.04 24.67
N CYS A 373 -17.45 5.85 25.65
CA CYS A 373 -17.49 5.44 27.05
C CYS A 373 -18.59 4.39 27.32
N SER A 374 -18.30 3.39 28.13
CA SER A 374 -19.22 2.27 28.43
C SER A 374 -20.39 2.64 29.35
N GLY A 375 -20.31 3.75 30.07
CA GLY A 375 -21.36 4.30 30.90
C GLY A 375 -22.39 5.09 30.09
N GLY A 376 -23.66 5.05 30.54
CA GLY A 376 -24.77 5.70 29.86
C GLY A 376 -24.52 7.19 29.56
N SER A 377 -25.03 7.65 28.41
CA SER A 377 -24.68 8.86 27.64
C SER A 377 -23.55 8.70 26.63
N HIS A 378 -22.76 7.61 26.72
CA HIS A 378 -21.79 7.15 25.71
C HIS A 378 -20.98 8.27 25.02
N PRO A 379 -20.40 9.24 25.76
CA PRO A 379 -19.60 10.29 25.16
C PRO A 379 -18.40 9.69 24.42
N PRO A 380 -17.91 10.35 23.35
CA PRO A 380 -16.71 9.93 22.65
C PRO A 380 -15.49 9.97 23.58
N CYS A 381 -14.54 9.07 23.34
CA CYS A 381 -13.33 8.95 24.16
C CYS A 381 -12.11 8.52 23.35
N SER A 382 -10.92 8.92 23.80
CA SER A 382 -9.63 8.48 23.25
C SER A 382 -8.85 7.60 24.24
N ASN A 383 -9.24 7.60 25.52
CA ASN A 383 -8.66 6.77 26.57
C ASN A 383 -9.58 6.65 27.80
N ASP A 384 -9.28 5.71 28.69
CA ASP A 384 -10.02 5.48 29.93
C ASP A 384 -10.09 6.68 30.88
N ALA A 385 -9.07 7.56 30.88
CA ALA A 385 -9.04 8.70 31.80
C ALA A 385 -10.16 9.71 31.49
N GLN A 386 -10.51 9.88 30.21
CA GLN A 386 -11.63 10.73 29.80
C GLN A 386 -12.97 10.18 30.31
N CYS A 387 -13.21 8.88 30.17
CA CYS A 387 -14.43 8.25 30.69
C CYS A 387 -14.49 8.26 32.21
N ALA A 388 -13.35 8.05 32.88
CA ALA A 388 -13.26 8.14 34.34
C ALA A 388 -13.58 9.55 34.85
N ALA A 389 -13.10 10.60 34.17
CA ALA A 389 -13.41 11.99 34.52
C ALA A 389 -14.91 12.31 34.43
N LEU A 390 -15.62 11.67 33.50
CA LEU A 390 -17.07 11.81 33.31
C LEU A 390 -17.91 10.85 34.16
N SER A 391 -17.27 9.98 34.96
CA SER A 391 -17.95 8.86 35.64
C SER A 391 -18.74 7.97 34.66
N ALA A 392 -18.26 7.86 33.42
CA ALA A 392 -18.88 7.16 32.32
C ALA A 392 -18.21 5.80 32.03
N GLY A 393 -17.60 5.16 33.04
CA GLY A 393 -16.98 3.84 32.89
C GLY A 393 -15.62 3.88 32.18
N SER A 394 -15.39 2.93 31.29
CA SER A 394 -14.16 2.73 30.51
C SER A 394 -14.36 3.11 29.04
N CYS A 395 -13.29 3.47 28.35
CA CYS A 395 -13.33 3.73 26.92
C CYS A 395 -13.40 2.40 26.15
N ARG A 396 -14.37 2.25 25.25
CA ARG A 396 -14.44 1.10 24.34
C ARG A 396 -13.78 1.50 23.04
N LYS A 397 -12.69 0.80 22.71
CA LYS A 397 -11.86 1.06 21.55
C LYS A 397 -11.29 -0.26 21.06
N GLU A 398 -11.30 -0.45 19.75
CA GLU A 398 -10.78 -1.64 19.07
C GLU A 398 -9.63 -1.23 18.13
N ILE A 399 -8.90 -2.21 17.58
CA ILE A 399 -7.75 -1.96 16.68
C ILE A 399 -8.16 -1.28 15.35
N THR A 400 -9.45 -1.35 15.03
CA THR A 400 -10.10 -0.70 13.89
C THR A 400 -10.49 0.75 14.14
N ALA A 401 -10.29 1.27 15.36
CA ALA A 401 -10.57 2.66 15.67
C ALA A 401 -9.81 3.58 14.70
N VAL A 402 -10.58 4.46 14.04
CA VAL A 402 -10.15 5.30 12.92
C VAL A 402 -9.46 6.55 13.44
N GLY A 403 -8.21 6.42 13.89
CA GLY A 403 -7.42 7.46 14.56
C GLY A 403 -6.12 6.91 15.16
N PRO A 404 -5.18 7.78 15.59
CA PRO A 404 -3.88 7.35 16.09
C PRO A 404 -3.98 6.66 17.46
N HIS A 405 -3.51 5.41 17.54
CA HIS A 405 -3.51 4.59 18.75
C HIS A 405 -2.29 3.67 18.82
N CYS A 406 -1.96 3.18 20.02
CA CYS A 406 -0.86 2.23 20.20
C CYS A 406 -1.30 0.81 19.79
N ARG A 407 -0.43 0.08 19.08
CA ARG A 407 -0.73 -1.26 18.52
C ARG A 407 -1.12 -2.29 19.58
N PHE A 408 -0.37 -2.39 20.67
CA PHE A 408 -0.59 -3.42 21.69
C PHE A 408 -1.50 -2.95 22.82
N ASP A 409 -1.66 -1.64 22.98
CA ASP A 409 -2.53 -1.02 23.96
C ASP A 409 -3.44 0.01 23.29
N VAL A 410 -4.49 -0.49 22.62
CA VAL A 410 -5.44 0.34 21.85
C VAL A 410 -6.15 1.40 22.72
N GLN A 411 -6.10 1.26 24.05
CA GLN A 411 -6.64 2.22 25.02
C GLN A 411 -5.72 3.43 25.24
N LYS A 412 -4.51 3.42 24.68
CA LYS A 412 -3.62 4.56 24.63
C LYS A 412 -3.71 5.23 23.27
N SER A 413 -3.92 6.55 23.30
CA SER A 413 -3.74 7.41 22.15
C SER A 413 -2.27 7.79 22.00
N CYS A 414 -1.87 8.02 20.75
CA CYS A 414 -0.59 8.61 20.41
C CYS A 414 -0.82 9.88 19.61
N SER A 415 0.07 10.87 19.77
CA SER A 415 0.05 12.04 18.90
C SER A 415 0.95 11.79 17.70
N CYS A 416 0.36 11.91 16.51
CA CYS A 416 1.10 11.98 15.27
C CYS A 416 1.32 13.45 14.95
N ASP A 417 2.47 13.97 15.36
CA ASP A 417 2.84 15.32 15.02
C ASP A 417 3.59 15.35 13.69
N THR A 418 3.28 16.36 12.90
CA THR A 418 3.93 16.55 11.61
C THR A 418 5.07 17.51 11.84
N ASP A 419 6.30 17.05 11.72
CA ASP A 419 7.45 17.93 11.86
C ASP A 419 7.42 18.98 10.73
N ALA A 420 7.19 20.24 11.12
CA ALA A 420 7.12 21.39 10.23
C ALA A 420 8.42 21.63 9.43
N THR A 421 9.54 21.04 9.85
CA THR A 421 10.85 21.16 9.19
C THR A 421 11.20 19.98 8.29
N THR A 422 10.70 18.76 8.60
CA THR A 422 11.05 17.54 7.85
C THR A 422 9.89 16.91 7.10
N ALA A 423 8.67 17.47 7.18
CA ALA A 423 7.46 16.92 6.57
C ALA A 423 6.96 15.61 7.17
N LEU A 424 7.73 15.03 8.08
CA LEU A 424 7.54 13.66 8.50
C LEU A 424 6.45 13.65 9.57
N THR A 425 5.33 13.01 9.29
CA THR A 425 4.41 12.56 10.34
C THR A 425 5.18 11.52 11.15
N THR A 426 5.85 11.96 12.21
CA THR A 426 6.49 11.05 13.15
C THR A 426 5.51 10.85 14.29
N CYS A 427 4.76 9.77 14.20
CA CYS A 427 4.10 9.27 15.37
C CYS A 427 5.20 8.74 16.31
N SER A 428 5.60 9.54 17.30
CA SER A 428 6.67 9.16 18.21
C SER A 428 6.19 8.04 19.14
N ASP A 429 6.73 6.86 18.88
CA ASP A 429 6.51 5.56 19.49
C ASP A 429 6.97 5.50 20.96
N SER A 430 8.12 6.11 21.29
CA SER A 430 8.73 5.91 22.62
C SER A 430 8.12 6.70 23.80
N THR A 431 7.44 7.83 23.57
CA THR A 431 6.85 8.63 24.67
C THR A 431 5.39 8.24 24.96
N ASN A 432 4.63 7.87 23.92
CA ASN A 432 3.19 7.59 24.03
C ASN A 432 2.85 6.09 24.03
N CYS A 433 3.72 5.23 23.46
CA CYS A 433 3.57 3.78 23.44
C CYS A 433 4.77 3.09 24.14
N PRO A 434 4.91 3.19 25.48
CA PRO A 434 6.15 2.89 26.20
C PRO A 434 6.50 1.39 26.33
N ALA A 435 5.64 0.48 25.87
CA ALA A 435 5.90 -0.96 25.98
C ALA A 435 6.88 -1.44 24.90
N ALA A 436 7.76 -2.38 25.22
CA ALA A 436 8.73 -2.90 24.27
C ALA A 436 8.02 -3.56 23.07
N GLY A 437 8.26 -3.02 21.87
CA GLY A 437 7.63 -3.48 20.63
C GLY A 437 6.31 -2.77 20.28
N ASP A 438 5.77 -1.94 21.17
CA ASP A 438 4.57 -1.14 20.91
C ASP A 438 4.93 0.10 20.08
N PHE A 439 4.05 0.47 19.15
CA PHE A 439 4.25 1.59 18.24
C PHE A 439 2.91 2.22 17.89
N CYS A 440 2.95 3.48 17.48
CA CYS A 440 1.76 4.21 17.08
C CYS A 440 1.31 3.79 15.67
N ILE A 441 0.04 3.40 15.53
CA ILE A 441 -0.59 3.09 14.26
C ILE A 441 -1.11 4.39 13.63
N GLN A 442 -0.71 4.64 12.40
CA GLN A 442 -1.25 5.70 11.55
C GLN A 442 -2.24 5.09 10.56
N GLN A 443 -3.43 5.67 10.45
CA GLN A 443 -4.43 5.26 9.47
C GLN A 443 -4.67 6.35 8.45
N PHE A 444 -4.68 5.94 7.19
CA PHE A 444 -5.02 6.80 6.07
C PHE A 444 -6.53 6.82 5.91
N HIS A 445 -7.07 7.99 5.57
CA HIS A 445 -8.48 8.11 5.21
C HIS A 445 -8.75 7.45 3.85
N THR A 446 -7.88 7.73 2.89
CA THR A 446 -8.02 7.25 1.50
C THR A 446 -6.63 6.99 0.91
N PRO A 447 -6.55 6.28 -0.23
CA PRO A 447 -5.36 6.32 -1.06
C PRO A 447 -4.93 7.76 -1.38
N PRO A 448 -3.64 8.01 -1.64
CA PRO A 448 -3.16 9.34 -2.01
C PRO A 448 -3.96 9.93 -3.17
N LEU A 449 -4.40 11.18 -3.04
CA LEU A 449 -5.17 11.90 -4.05
C LEU A 449 -4.22 12.63 -5.01
N PRO A 450 -4.09 12.18 -6.27
CA PRO A 450 -3.28 12.86 -7.28
C PRO A 450 -4.02 14.09 -7.85
N LEU A 451 -3.37 15.24 -7.83
CA LEU A 451 -3.86 16.51 -8.36
C LEU A 451 -2.82 17.13 -9.31
N SER A 452 -3.28 17.84 -10.34
CA SER A 452 -2.44 18.67 -11.22
C SER A 452 -2.98 20.09 -11.26
N ALA A 453 -2.36 20.98 -10.50
CA ALA A 453 -2.81 22.34 -10.24
C ALA A 453 -2.01 23.33 -11.10
N GLY A 454 -2.55 23.80 -12.23
CA GLY A 454 -1.82 24.74 -13.10
C GLY A 454 -0.46 24.20 -13.58
N GLY A 455 -0.37 22.89 -13.86
CA GLY A 455 0.87 22.21 -14.22
C GLY A 455 1.79 21.86 -13.05
N VAL A 456 1.41 22.15 -11.81
CA VAL A 456 2.09 21.70 -10.60
C VAL A 456 1.54 20.34 -10.17
N PRO A 457 2.36 19.28 -10.13
CA PRO A 457 1.90 17.99 -9.62
C PRO A 457 1.84 18.01 -8.10
N VAL A 458 0.68 17.68 -7.56
CA VAL A 458 0.40 17.64 -6.13
C VAL A 458 -0.13 16.27 -5.77
N CYS A 459 0.44 15.64 -4.74
CA CYS A 459 -0.04 14.41 -4.16
C CYS A 459 -0.50 14.69 -2.73
N VAL A 460 -1.79 14.54 -2.47
CA VAL A 460 -2.38 14.79 -1.14
C VAL A 460 -2.58 13.47 -0.41
N VAL A 461 -2.03 13.38 0.79
CA VAL A 461 -2.18 12.21 1.67
C VAL A 461 -3.02 12.62 2.87
N ASN A 462 -4.17 11.96 3.06
CA ASN A 462 -5.08 12.23 4.15
C ASN A 462 -4.88 11.22 5.28
N VAL A 463 -4.66 11.73 6.48
CA VAL A 463 -4.36 10.93 7.67
C VAL A 463 -5.28 11.36 8.81
N PHE A 464 -5.92 10.40 9.48
CA PHE A 464 -6.72 10.70 10.65
C PHE A 464 -5.85 11.16 11.81
N THR A 465 -6.29 12.21 12.50
CA THR A 465 -5.58 12.76 13.67
C THR A 465 -6.33 12.56 14.97
N GLU A 466 -7.60 12.20 14.89
CA GLU A 466 -8.47 11.87 16.02
C GLU A 466 -9.29 10.65 15.63
N ASP A 467 -9.77 9.91 16.63
CA ASP A 467 -10.76 8.87 16.38
C ASP A 467 -12.07 9.48 15.87
N LEU A 468 -12.67 8.88 14.84
CA LEU A 468 -14.03 9.25 14.42
C LEU A 468 -15.01 9.10 15.57
N SER A 469 -15.96 10.02 15.67
CA SER A 469 -17.04 9.94 16.65
C SER A 469 -18.35 10.47 16.11
N GLY A 470 -19.48 10.01 16.63
CA GLY A 470 -20.78 10.53 16.23
C GLY A 470 -21.89 9.52 16.40
N THR A 471 -22.95 9.70 15.61
CA THR A 471 -24.13 8.83 15.66
C THR A 471 -24.60 8.43 14.27
N LYS A 472 -25.10 7.20 14.15
CA LYS A 472 -25.74 6.69 12.94
C LYS A 472 -27.03 5.96 13.28
N ASP A 473 -28.08 6.23 12.53
CA ASP A 473 -29.33 5.46 12.54
C ASP A 473 -29.31 4.40 11.43
N LEU A 474 -29.19 3.13 11.81
CA LEU A 474 -29.17 1.97 10.93
C LEU A 474 -30.49 1.70 10.18
N ALA A 475 -31.64 2.24 10.62
CA ALA A 475 -32.91 2.08 9.91
C ALA A 475 -33.04 3.09 8.77
N THR A 476 -32.62 4.32 9.01
CA THR A 476 -32.80 5.41 8.05
C THR A 476 -31.54 5.68 7.22
N GLY A 477 -30.37 5.26 7.73
CA GLY A 477 -29.07 5.65 7.21
C GLY A 477 -28.71 7.10 7.56
N SER A 478 -29.44 7.75 8.46
CA SER A 478 -29.11 9.11 8.89
C SER A 478 -27.85 9.09 9.75
N MET A 479 -26.92 10.01 9.51
CA MET A 479 -25.68 10.07 10.29
C MET A 479 -25.18 11.49 10.47
N ALA A 480 -24.46 11.69 11.57
CA ALA A 480 -23.68 12.89 11.86
C ALA A 480 -22.39 12.44 12.56
N ILE A 481 -21.27 12.60 11.87
CA ILE A 481 -19.94 12.14 12.32
C ILE A 481 -18.99 13.32 12.36
N HIS A 482 -18.24 13.43 13.47
CA HIS A 482 -17.04 14.25 13.59
C HIS A 482 -15.85 13.48 13.03
N LEU A 483 -15.16 14.10 12.07
CA LEU A 483 -13.96 13.55 11.44
C LEU A 483 -12.91 14.65 11.36
N ARG A 484 -11.72 14.40 11.93
CA ARG A 484 -10.57 15.28 11.83
C ARG A 484 -9.39 14.58 11.17
N GLN A 485 -8.86 15.20 10.14
CA GLN A 485 -7.72 14.69 9.39
C GLN A 485 -6.70 15.77 9.10
N LYS A 486 -5.44 15.36 8.94
CA LYS A 486 -4.40 16.17 8.29
C LYS A 486 -4.30 15.77 6.83
N SER A 487 -4.47 16.75 5.94
CA SER A 487 -4.15 16.63 4.52
C SER A 487 -2.73 17.12 4.28
N ILE A 488 -1.84 16.19 3.96
CA ILE A 488 -0.43 16.44 3.70
C ILE A 488 -0.26 16.65 2.20
N VAL A 489 0.03 17.88 1.80
CA VAL A 489 0.14 18.32 0.41
C VAL A 489 1.60 18.26 -0.02
N GLN A 490 1.92 17.35 -0.94
CA GLN A 490 3.29 17.17 -1.45
C GLN A 490 3.39 17.54 -2.93
N MET A 491 4.36 18.39 -3.27
CA MET A 491 4.68 18.70 -4.67
C MET A 491 5.70 17.69 -5.20
N THR A 492 5.22 16.54 -5.69
CA THR A 492 6.07 15.43 -6.14
C THR A 492 5.61 14.88 -7.49
N GLY A 493 6.37 13.92 -8.04
CA GLY A 493 6.01 13.25 -9.29
C GLY A 493 6.12 14.12 -10.53
N THR A 494 5.20 13.93 -11.49
CA THR A 494 5.05 14.73 -12.70
C THR A 494 3.58 15.09 -12.90
N PRO A 495 3.22 16.10 -13.72
CA PRO A 495 1.82 16.41 -13.98
C PRO A 495 1.00 15.24 -14.53
N ALA A 496 1.66 14.26 -15.18
CA ALA A 496 1.04 13.04 -15.69
C ALA A 496 0.95 11.91 -14.65
N GLN A 497 1.72 12.00 -13.56
CA GLN A 497 1.68 11.06 -12.45
C GLN A 497 2.10 11.76 -11.15
N PRO A 498 1.18 12.50 -10.50
CA PRO A 498 1.48 13.28 -9.30
C PRO A 498 1.77 12.40 -8.09
N CYS A 499 1.03 11.30 -7.92
CA CYS A 499 1.21 10.34 -6.86
C CYS A 499 1.91 9.04 -7.33
N PRO A 500 2.59 8.33 -6.42
CA PRO A 500 2.97 6.95 -6.66
C PRO A 500 1.75 6.07 -6.94
N VAL A 501 1.94 5.00 -7.71
CA VAL A 501 0.91 4.03 -8.05
C VAL A 501 1.36 2.61 -7.77
N CYS A 502 0.38 1.74 -7.55
CA CYS A 502 0.50 0.31 -7.40
C CYS A 502 0.23 -0.40 -8.73
N GLY A 503 1.30 -0.85 -9.39
CA GLY A 503 1.21 -1.49 -10.70
C GLY A 503 0.73 -0.57 -11.83
N GLY A 504 0.71 -1.10 -13.05
CA GLY A 504 0.27 -0.40 -14.25
C GLY A 504 1.18 0.78 -14.65
N PHE A 505 2.51 0.62 -14.54
CA PHE A 505 3.46 1.68 -14.89
C PHE A 505 4.62 1.19 -15.76
N CYS A 506 5.17 2.08 -16.60
CA CYS A 506 6.30 1.73 -17.46
C CYS A 506 7.63 1.71 -16.69
N LYS A 507 8.41 0.63 -16.81
CA LYS A 507 9.71 0.55 -16.15
C LYS A 507 10.72 1.50 -16.79
N ALA A 508 11.25 2.45 -16.03
CA ALA A 508 12.38 3.29 -16.48
C ALA A 508 13.73 2.65 -16.15
N SER A 509 14.78 3.06 -16.88
CA SER A 509 16.17 2.87 -16.44
C SER A 509 16.46 3.76 -15.21
N PRO A 510 17.39 3.39 -14.31
CA PRO A 510 17.75 4.24 -13.17
C PRO A 510 18.12 5.67 -13.62
N GLY A 511 17.42 6.67 -13.09
CA GLY A 511 17.62 8.09 -13.41
C GLY A 511 16.74 8.66 -14.53
N ASP A 512 15.88 7.85 -15.16
CA ASP A 512 14.96 8.31 -16.19
C ASP A 512 13.59 8.65 -15.58
N LEU A 513 13.24 9.94 -15.58
CA LEU A 513 11.95 10.42 -15.07
C LEU A 513 10.77 10.02 -15.98
N GLY A 514 11.05 9.49 -17.18
CA GLY A 514 10.07 9.11 -18.21
C GLY A 514 9.30 7.80 -17.97
N GLY A 515 9.70 6.97 -17.00
CA GLY A 515 8.96 5.75 -16.61
C GLY A 515 7.73 6.00 -15.72
N ARG A 516 7.27 7.24 -15.65
CA ARG A 516 6.19 7.67 -14.74
C ARG A 516 4.90 7.96 -15.49
N HIS A 517 4.48 7.03 -16.34
CA HIS A 517 3.16 7.08 -16.98
C HIS A 517 2.49 5.71 -16.98
N ASN A 518 1.16 5.74 -16.92
CA ASN A 518 0.28 4.57 -16.76
C ASN A 518 0.30 3.69 -18.02
N CYS A 519 0.41 2.37 -17.84
CA CYS A 519 0.38 1.37 -18.90
C CYS A 519 -0.54 0.21 -18.54
N THR A 520 -1.13 -0.41 -19.55
CA THR A 520 -1.81 -1.70 -19.43
C THR A 520 -1.10 -2.78 -20.23
N THR A 521 -0.27 -2.38 -21.19
CA THR A 521 0.53 -3.28 -22.04
C THR A 521 1.92 -2.70 -22.29
N ASN A 522 2.87 -3.57 -22.69
CA ASN A 522 4.21 -3.14 -23.09
C ASN A 522 4.21 -2.16 -24.28
N ALA A 523 3.17 -2.18 -25.11
CA ALA A 523 3.04 -1.25 -26.23
C ALA A 523 2.88 0.20 -25.77
N ASP A 524 2.28 0.41 -24.60
CA ASP A 524 2.10 1.75 -24.03
C ASP A 524 3.44 2.38 -23.64
N CYS A 525 4.45 1.55 -23.35
CA CYS A 525 5.79 1.93 -22.92
C CYS A 525 6.81 2.00 -24.06
N ALA A 526 6.34 2.09 -25.32
CA ALA A 526 7.20 2.07 -26.51
C ALA A 526 8.19 3.25 -26.58
N ASP A 527 7.93 4.32 -25.85
CA ASP A 527 8.78 5.50 -25.72
C ASP A 527 9.84 5.38 -24.60
N THR A 528 9.71 4.40 -23.70
CA THR A 528 10.67 4.14 -22.62
C THR A 528 11.82 3.24 -23.07
N THR A 529 12.95 3.30 -22.36
CA THR A 529 14.12 2.46 -22.66
C THR A 529 13.93 0.97 -22.39
N SER A 530 12.99 0.59 -21.51
CA SER A 530 12.73 -0.82 -21.18
C SER A 530 11.63 -1.45 -22.03
N HIS A 531 10.72 -0.63 -22.59
CA HIS A 531 9.51 -1.07 -23.26
C HIS A 531 8.64 -2.04 -22.43
N LEU A 532 8.79 -2.04 -21.11
CA LEU A 532 8.13 -2.97 -20.20
C LEU A 532 7.08 -2.26 -19.35
N CYS A 533 5.85 -2.75 -19.41
CA CYS A 533 4.79 -2.41 -18.48
C CYS A 533 4.87 -3.32 -17.27
N VAL A 534 5.01 -2.74 -16.08
CA VAL A 534 4.96 -3.44 -14.80
C VAL A 534 3.49 -3.51 -14.37
N THR A 535 2.85 -4.64 -14.63
CA THR A 535 1.47 -4.91 -14.20
C THR A 535 1.40 -5.52 -12.80
N ASP A 536 2.53 -5.98 -12.28
CA ASP A 536 2.63 -6.52 -10.92
C ASP A 536 2.27 -5.43 -9.90
N PHE A 537 1.67 -5.82 -8.78
CA PHE A 537 1.27 -4.92 -7.70
C PHE A 537 2.48 -4.46 -6.90
N LEU A 538 3.31 -3.63 -7.52
CA LEU A 538 4.50 -3.03 -6.95
C LEU A 538 4.39 -1.50 -7.01
N CYS A 539 4.97 -0.80 -6.04
CA CYS A 539 5.03 0.66 -6.08
C CYS A 539 6.02 1.15 -7.13
N ASN A 540 5.61 2.12 -7.94
CA ASN A 540 6.43 2.66 -9.03
C ASN A 540 7.58 3.57 -8.57
N PHE A 541 7.36 4.39 -7.53
CA PHE A 541 8.34 5.27 -6.89
C PHE A 541 7.96 5.53 -5.42
N GLY A 542 8.73 6.38 -4.74
CA GLY A 542 8.54 6.70 -3.33
C GLY A 542 9.43 5.84 -2.42
N PRO A 543 9.28 5.95 -1.10
CA PRO A 543 10.04 5.17 -0.13
C PRO A 543 9.89 3.66 -0.32
N ASN A 544 8.72 3.23 -0.81
CA ASN A 544 8.39 1.82 -1.04
C ASN A 544 8.60 1.39 -2.49
N GLN A 545 9.39 2.11 -3.30
CA GLN A 545 9.62 1.76 -4.70
C GLN A 545 10.04 0.28 -4.87
N GLY A 546 9.33 -0.42 -5.76
CA GLY A 546 9.56 -1.84 -6.07
C GLY A 546 9.08 -2.81 -4.99
N GLN A 547 8.52 -2.32 -3.88
CA GLN A 547 7.88 -3.14 -2.86
C GLN A 547 6.44 -3.47 -3.27
N PRO A 548 5.90 -4.63 -2.83
CA PRO A 548 4.52 -4.96 -3.13
C PRO A 548 3.52 -4.04 -2.43
N CYS A 549 2.37 -3.87 -3.06
CA CYS A 549 1.31 -2.97 -2.64
C CYS A 549 -0.06 -3.59 -2.92
N ARG A 550 -1.09 -3.06 -2.24
CA ARG A 550 -2.48 -3.44 -2.45
C ARG A 550 -3.13 -2.46 -3.43
N PRO A 551 -3.52 -2.92 -4.62
CA PRO A 551 -4.11 -2.08 -5.67
C PRO A 551 -5.61 -1.86 -5.45
N ASP A 552 -6.26 -2.73 -4.68
CA ASP A 552 -7.71 -2.76 -4.59
C ASP A 552 -8.23 -1.93 -3.41
N PRO A 553 -9.45 -1.40 -3.54
CA PRO A 553 -10.18 -0.76 -2.45
C PRO A 553 -10.16 -1.59 -1.15
N PRO A 554 -9.95 -0.97 0.03
CA PRO A 554 -9.79 0.46 0.30
C PRO A 554 -8.36 0.98 0.19
N TYR A 555 -7.41 0.10 -0.11
CA TYR A 555 -5.99 0.40 -0.02
C TYR A 555 -5.46 1.11 -1.26
N GLY A 556 -6.04 0.81 -2.41
CA GLY A 556 -5.83 1.52 -3.65
C GLY A 556 -7.13 1.69 -4.41
N GLY A 557 -7.10 2.46 -5.49
CA GLY A 557 -8.25 2.63 -6.36
C GLY A 557 -7.84 3.20 -7.71
N PRO A 558 -8.43 2.73 -8.82
CA PRO A 558 -8.12 3.28 -10.11
C PRO A 558 -8.56 4.74 -10.16
N THR A 559 -7.63 5.62 -10.49
CA THR A 559 -7.97 6.93 -11.02
C THR A 559 -8.01 6.81 -12.55
N PRO A 560 -9.00 7.43 -13.23
CA PRO A 560 -9.13 7.29 -14.69
C PRO A 560 -7.85 7.61 -15.48
N LEU A 561 -6.94 8.42 -14.92
CA LEU A 561 -5.81 8.99 -15.63
C LEU A 561 -4.45 8.76 -14.95
N TYR A 562 -4.36 8.91 -13.63
CA TYR A 562 -3.08 8.87 -12.90
C TYR A 562 -2.62 7.46 -12.55
N GLY A 563 -3.44 6.44 -12.83
CA GLY A 563 -3.17 5.05 -12.47
C GLY A 563 -3.82 4.71 -11.13
N ASN A 564 -3.25 3.74 -10.44
CA ASN A 564 -3.84 3.21 -9.21
C ASN A 564 -3.03 3.64 -7.98
N PRO A 565 -3.25 4.85 -7.41
CA PRO A 565 -2.64 5.22 -6.15
C PRO A 565 -3.00 4.22 -5.05
N SER A 566 -2.06 3.99 -4.13
CA SER A 566 -2.24 3.08 -3.01
C SER A 566 -1.62 3.66 -1.75
N ILE A 567 -2.23 3.39 -0.59
CA ILE A 567 -1.67 3.75 0.72
C ILE A 567 -0.33 3.05 0.98
N ASP A 568 -0.09 1.91 0.32
CA ASP A 568 1.16 1.17 0.43
C ASP A 568 2.30 1.82 -0.39
N CYS A 569 1.95 2.80 -1.24
CA CYS A 569 2.88 3.56 -2.05
C CYS A 569 2.87 5.05 -1.65
N PRO A 570 3.39 5.41 -0.46
CA PRO A 570 3.40 6.79 -0.02
C PRO A 570 4.37 7.64 -0.88
N PRO A 571 4.08 8.94 -1.09
CA PRO A 571 5.02 9.84 -1.76
C PRO A 571 6.25 10.09 -0.89
N THR A 572 7.39 10.40 -1.52
CA THR A 572 8.54 10.95 -0.81
C THR A 572 8.21 12.37 -0.37
N LEU A 573 8.31 12.64 0.93
CA LEU A 573 7.93 13.90 1.53
C LEU A 573 9.09 14.91 1.44
N SER A 574 8.85 16.10 0.88
CA SER A 574 9.82 17.21 0.89
C SER A 574 9.11 18.56 0.94
N ALA A 575 9.17 19.25 2.09
CA ALA A 575 8.55 20.57 2.32
C ALA A 575 7.02 20.65 2.03
N PRO A 576 6.18 19.84 2.69
CA PRO A 576 4.74 19.85 2.50
C PRO A 576 4.09 21.13 2.97
N GLY A 577 2.94 21.40 2.37
CA GLY A 577 1.85 22.07 3.09
C GLY A 577 1.08 21.07 3.93
N ILE A 578 0.68 21.47 5.14
CA ILE A 578 -0.16 20.65 6.00
C ILE A 578 -1.45 21.43 6.26
N LEU A 579 -2.58 20.80 5.96
CA LEU A 579 -3.91 21.35 6.19
C LEU A 579 -4.59 20.51 7.26
N ASP A 580 -5.14 21.15 8.29
CA ASP A 580 -6.01 20.52 9.27
C ASP A 580 -7.45 20.67 8.81
N ILE A 581 -8.11 19.54 8.51
CA ILE A 581 -9.46 19.49 7.96
C ILE A 581 -10.36 18.82 8.98
N VAL A 582 -11.39 19.55 9.40
CA VAL A 582 -12.40 19.09 10.35
C VAL A 582 -13.76 19.07 9.65
N PHE A 583 -14.40 17.91 9.59
CA PHE A 583 -15.81 17.79 9.26
C PHE A 583 -16.60 17.66 10.56
N ASP A 584 -17.34 18.71 10.92
CA ASP A 584 -18.16 18.76 12.12
C ASP A 584 -19.54 19.38 11.83
N PRO A 585 -20.56 18.56 11.49
CA PRO A 585 -20.48 17.14 11.16
C PRO A 585 -20.28 16.90 9.66
N GLN A 586 -19.69 15.75 9.31
CA GLN A 586 -20.01 15.05 8.06
C GLN A 586 -21.37 14.36 8.22
N SER A 587 -22.35 14.73 7.40
CA SER A 587 -23.75 14.35 7.60
C SER A 587 -24.46 13.95 6.31
N THR A 588 -25.49 13.12 6.44
CA THR A 588 -26.43 12.78 5.35
C THR A 588 -27.55 13.81 5.14
N GLU A 589 -27.57 14.88 5.93
CA GLU A 589 -28.55 15.95 5.80
C GLU A 589 -28.10 17.02 4.79
N THR A 590 -28.88 18.09 4.62
CA THR A 590 -28.42 19.25 3.85
C THR A 590 -27.61 20.18 4.74
N VAL A 591 -26.40 20.49 4.32
CA VAL A 591 -25.57 21.54 4.92
C VAL A 591 -25.57 22.77 4.03
N SER A 592 -25.73 23.95 4.64
CA SER A 592 -25.75 25.22 3.92
C SER A 592 -24.97 26.28 4.67
N LEU A 593 -24.20 27.07 3.91
CA LEU A 593 -23.62 28.33 4.33
C LEU A 593 -24.28 29.42 3.49
N ALA A 594 -24.92 30.41 4.11
CA ALA A 594 -25.50 31.51 3.37
C ALA A 594 -24.40 32.35 2.66
N PRO A 595 -24.70 33.01 1.53
CA PRO A 595 -23.80 34.03 0.98
C PRO A 595 -23.47 35.09 2.03
N SER A 596 -22.25 35.62 2.01
CA SER A 596 -21.85 36.63 2.99
C SER A 596 -22.68 37.91 2.85
N TYR A 597 -23.45 38.20 3.89
CA TYR A 597 -23.70 39.56 4.36
C TYR A 597 -22.53 39.93 5.29
N GLN A 598 -22.10 41.20 5.29
CA GLN A 598 -20.94 41.66 6.06
C GLN A 598 -21.00 41.18 7.52
N CYS A 599 -19.87 40.69 8.04
CA CYS A 599 -19.73 40.17 9.41
C CYS A 599 -19.79 41.27 10.49
N ASN A 600 -20.59 42.32 10.30
CA ASN A 600 -20.75 43.45 11.19
C ASN A 600 -22.19 43.69 11.66
N GLU A 601 -23.17 42.86 11.27
CA GLU A 601 -24.51 42.95 11.86
C GLU A 601 -24.60 42.19 13.19
N SER A 602 -25.18 42.87 14.18
CA SER A 602 -25.24 42.54 15.62
C SER A 602 -25.94 41.23 16.00
N ALA A 603 -26.28 40.36 15.03
CA ALA A 603 -27.05 39.14 15.23
C ALA A 603 -26.26 37.82 15.05
N PHE A 604 -24.99 37.86 14.62
CA PHE A 604 -24.17 36.65 14.41
C PHE A 604 -22.81 36.64 15.15
N SER A 605 -22.71 37.39 16.24
CA SER A 605 -21.70 37.15 17.30
C SER A 605 -22.40 36.54 18.51
N GLY A 606 -22.54 35.21 18.55
CA GLY A 606 -23.26 34.58 19.65
C GLY A 606 -23.03 33.09 19.78
N LYS A 607 -22.87 32.65 21.03
CA LYS A 607 -22.74 31.25 21.45
C LYS A 607 -23.99 30.46 21.06
N THR A 608 -23.84 29.16 20.83
CA THR A 608 -24.95 28.22 20.67
C THR A 608 -24.80 27.02 21.61
N CYS A 609 -25.90 26.31 21.84
CA CYS A 609 -25.91 25.13 22.69
C CYS A 609 -25.31 23.92 21.96
N VAL A 610 -24.23 23.38 22.51
CA VAL A 610 -23.58 22.13 22.10
C VAL A 610 -23.99 21.03 23.08
N GLY A 611 -24.69 20.02 22.55
CA GLY A 611 -25.33 18.97 23.35
C GLY A 611 -26.63 19.40 24.05
N GLY A 612 -27.35 18.41 24.59
CA GLY A 612 -28.58 18.62 25.35
C GLY A 612 -29.82 18.90 24.50
N SER A 613 -30.95 19.18 25.16
CA SER A 613 -32.26 19.29 24.51
C SER A 613 -32.45 20.55 23.65
N ASN A 614 -31.49 21.48 23.69
CA ASN A 614 -31.52 22.74 22.95
C ASN A 614 -30.37 22.85 21.94
N GLN A 615 -29.81 21.73 21.47
CA GLN A 615 -28.67 21.73 20.53
C GLN A 615 -28.91 22.64 19.32
N GLY A 616 -27.92 23.47 18.98
CA GLY A 616 -27.97 24.44 17.89
C GLY A 616 -28.74 25.73 18.19
N ALA A 617 -29.44 25.84 19.33
CA ALA A 617 -30.11 27.07 19.73
C ALA A 617 -29.10 28.13 20.20
N SER A 618 -29.38 29.40 19.90
CA SER A 618 -28.55 30.51 20.39
C SER A 618 -28.62 30.62 21.92
N CYS A 619 -27.48 30.95 22.52
CA CYS A 619 -27.34 31.06 23.96
C CYS A 619 -26.35 32.18 24.32
N THR A 620 -26.42 32.61 25.58
CA THR A 620 -25.55 33.62 26.20
C THR A 620 -24.98 33.11 27.52
N ALA A 621 -25.56 32.04 28.10
CA ALA A 621 -25.07 31.33 29.27
C ALA A 621 -25.41 29.83 29.21
N GLY A 622 -24.57 28.99 29.84
CA GLY A 622 -24.73 27.52 29.84
C GLY A 622 -26.07 27.01 30.35
N SER A 623 -26.76 27.77 31.22
CA SER A 623 -28.10 27.40 31.72
C SER A 623 -29.20 27.37 30.64
N GLN A 624 -28.94 27.94 29.46
CA GLN A 624 -29.86 27.91 28.31
C GLN A 624 -29.72 26.64 27.47
N CYS A 625 -28.79 25.76 27.84
CA CYS A 625 -28.47 24.51 27.17
C CYS A 625 -28.65 23.33 28.14
N PRO A 626 -29.89 22.91 28.45
CA PRO A 626 -30.15 21.86 29.43
C PRO A 626 -29.58 20.52 28.94
N GLY A 627 -28.60 19.98 29.67
CA GLY A 627 -27.87 18.78 29.26
C GLY A 627 -26.77 19.05 28.20
N GLY A 628 -26.43 20.31 27.96
CA GLY A 628 -25.37 20.74 27.04
C GLY A 628 -24.60 21.95 27.57
N MET A 629 -23.77 22.56 26.71
CA MET A 629 -22.94 23.71 27.03
C MET A 629 -23.12 24.84 26.02
N CYS A 630 -23.06 26.09 26.49
CA CYS A 630 -23.18 27.26 25.63
C CYS A 630 -21.79 27.67 25.12
N SER A 631 -21.48 27.33 23.87
CA SER A 631 -20.15 27.46 23.26
C SER A 631 -20.19 28.35 22.03
N ASP A 632 -19.08 29.04 21.73
CA ASP A 632 -18.91 29.73 20.46
C ASP A 632 -18.81 28.68 19.33
N GLN A 633 -19.46 28.95 18.20
CA GLN A 633 -19.38 28.10 17.00
C GLN A 633 -18.81 28.93 15.86
N CYS A 634 -17.76 28.42 15.23
CA CYS A 634 -17.05 29.08 14.13
C CYS A 634 -17.83 28.90 12.81
N PHE A 635 -18.61 29.91 12.41
CA PHE A 635 -18.99 30.10 11.00
C PHE A 635 -18.21 31.28 10.42
N CYS A 636 -16.89 31.08 10.29
CA CYS A 636 -15.81 32.01 9.89
C CYS A 636 -15.79 33.40 10.60
N PRO A 637 -14.67 33.81 11.21
CA PRO A 637 -14.64 34.99 12.08
C PRO A 637 -14.94 36.29 11.31
N ALA A 638 -15.76 37.14 11.94
CA ALA A 638 -15.78 38.59 11.68
C ALA A 638 -14.38 39.15 11.95
N VAL A 639 -13.70 39.92 11.09
CA VAL A 639 -14.09 40.78 9.95
C VAL A 639 -12.84 40.99 9.07
N GLY A 640 -12.93 41.02 7.72
CA GLY A 640 -11.80 41.07 6.74
C GLY A 640 -10.86 42.28 6.87
N GLY A 641 -10.00 42.76 5.94
CA GLY A 641 -9.68 42.60 4.51
C GLY A 641 -9.58 44.01 3.86
N VAL A 642 -8.58 44.46 3.12
CA VAL A 642 -7.49 43.88 2.37
C VAL A 642 -6.62 45.13 2.13
N ARG A 643 -5.31 45.03 2.20
CA ARG A 643 -4.51 44.15 1.38
C ARG A 643 -3.21 43.89 2.07
N GLU A 644 -2.66 42.72 1.76
CA GLU A 644 -1.24 42.44 1.86
C GLU A 644 -0.71 42.47 3.32
N GLN A 645 -0.30 41.27 3.75
CA GLN A 645 0.34 40.94 5.03
C GLN A 645 -0.62 40.90 6.25
N PRO A 646 -1.12 39.70 6.63
CA PRO A 646 -1.49 39.48 8.02
C PRO A 646 -0.23 39.65 8.88
N ASN A 647 -0.40 40.06 10.11
CA ASN A 647 0.55 39.93 11.22
C ASN A 647 1.12 38.49 11.33
N GLY A 648 2.05 38.10 10.46
CA GLY A 648 2.79 36.83 10.48
C GLY A 648 1.97 35.53 10.33
N CYS A 649 0.66 35.53 10.63
CA CYS A 649 -0.02 34.35 11.18
C CYS A 649 0.87 33.67 12.22
N ASP A 650 1.39 34.46 13.17
CA ASP A 650 2.22 33.97 14.25
C ASP A 650 1.36 33.14 15.21
N ALA A 651 2.00 32.24 15.96
CA ALA A 651 1.31 31.40 16.92
C ALA A 651 0.69 32.25 18.05
N ALA A 652 -0.62 32.08 18.30
CA ALA A 652 -1.34 32.84 19.33
C ALA A 652 -2.43 32.03 20.03
N CYS A 653 -2.79 32.45 21.23
CA CYS A 653 -3.74 31.75 22.08
C CYS A 653 -5.17 31.84 21.55
N VAL A 654 -5.86 30.70 21.49
CA VAL A 654 -7.28 30.57 21.15
C VAL A 654 -8.05 30.13 22.38
N GLY A 655 -8.91 31.03 22.88
CA GLY A 655 -9.68 30.82 24.10
C GLY A 655 -8.92 31.20 25.38
N GLY A 656 -9.62 31.21 26.50
CA GLY A 656 -9.06 31.65 27.78
C GLY A 656 -9.06 33.17 27.98
N VAL A 657 -8.32 33.63 28.99
CA VAL A 657 -8.27 35.07 29.37
C VAL A 657 -7.23 35.88 28.60
N ASN A 658 -6.33 35.22 27.89
CA ASN A 658 -5.25 35.81 27.10
C ASN A 658 -5.35 35.41 25.62
N ASP A 659 -6.59 35.33 25.14
CA ASP A 659 -6.91 35.11 23.74
C ASP A 659 -6.24 36.17 22.85
N ALA A 660 -5.65 35.71 21.74
CA ALA A 660 -4.85 36.47 20.76
C ALA A 660 -3.43 36.89 21.19
N GLU A 661 -2.99 36.55 22.41
CA GLU A 661 -1.60 36.77 22.80
C GLU A 661 -0.66 35.74 22.14
N PRO A 662 0.58 36.11 21.79
CA PRO A 662 1.54 35.18 21.20
C PRO A 662 1.79 33.97 22.10
N CYS A 663 1.92 32.80 21.50
CA CYS A 663 2.23 31.56 22.20
C CYS A 663 3.11 30.66 21.35
N THR A 664 3.69 29.65 21.98
CA THR A 664 4.42 28.56 21.33
C THR A 664 3.95 27.20 21.84
N VAL A 665 3.25 27.16 22.99
CA VAL A 665 2.68 25.96 23.60
C VAL A 665 1.37 26.27 24.33
N ASP A 666 0.47 25.29 24.44
CA ASP A 666 -0.87 25.45 25.05
C ASP A 666 -0.84 25.94 26.49
N SER A 667 0.21 25.63 27.26
CA SER A 667 0.32 26.08 28.67
C SER A 667 0.44 27.60 28.82
N GLU A 668 0.75 28.30 27.73
CA GLU A 668 0.78 29.78 27.70
C GLU A 668 -0.63 30.36 27.53
N CYS A 669 -1.63 29.55 27.19
CA CYS A 669 -3.01 29.95 26.91
C CYS A 669 -3.95 29.52 28.04
N ALA A 670 -4.16 30.42 29.01
CA ALA A 670 -4.87 30.11 30.25
C ALA A 670 -6.37 29.88 30.01
N GLY A 671 -6.76 28.60 29.88
CA GLY A 671 -8.13 28.19 29.55
C GLY A 671 -8.41 28.19 28.04
N GLY A 672 -7.36 28.14 27.22
CA GLY A 672 -7.39 27.99 25.78
C GLY A 672 -6.28 27.05 25.29
N PHE A 673 -5.91 27.14 24.03
CA PHE A 673 -4.80 26.38 23.43
C PHE A 673 -4.02 27.28 22.46
N CYS A 674 -2.80 26.91 22.13
CA CYS A 674 -1.94 27.67 21.24
C CYS A 674 -2.17 27.26 19.79
N HIS A 675 -2.67 28.19 18.97
CA HIS A 675 -2.89 27.95 17.55
C HIS A 675 -1.71 28.50 16.74
N LEU A 676 -1.03 27.64 15.99
CA LEU A 676 0.23 27.96 15.29
C LEU A 676 0.09 28.94 14.11
N ALA A 677 -1.13 29.30 13.73
CA ALA A 677 -1.42 30.25 12.66
C ALA A 677 -2.73 31.02 12.95
N ASP A 678 -2.69 31.95 13.91
CA ASP A 678 -3.85 32.78 14.23
C ASP A 678 -3.96 33.97 13.26
N CYS A 679 -4.81 33.84 12.24
CA CYS A 679 -4.99 34.85 11.19
C CYS A 679 -6.22 35.74 11.45
N ARG A 680 -6.58 35.95 12.73
CA ARG A 680 -7.65 36.89 13.13
C ARG A 680 -7.30 38.35 12.77
N PRO A 681 -8.30 39.20 12.53
CA PRO A 681 -8.10 40.59 12.07
C PRO A 681 -7.72 41.57 13.19
N ASP A 682 -6.73 42.42 12.95
CA ASP A 682 -6.34 43.53 13.84
C ASP A 682 -7.30 44.72 13.68
N LEU A 683 -8.22 44.84 14.63
CA LEU A 683 -9.25 45.89 14.66
C LEU A 683 -8.70 47.30 14.99
N THR A 684 -7.39 47.46 15.23
CA THR A 684 -6.78 48.75 15.56
C THR A 684 -6.20 49.50 14.35
N ALA A 685 -6.20 48.88 13.15
CA ALA A 685 -5.65 49.47 11.93
C ALA A 685 -6.54 50.61 11.34
N PRO A 686 -5.96 51.69 10.77
CA PRO A 686 -6.73 52.81 10.21
C PRO A 686 -7.57 52.47 8.96
N ALA A 687 -8.81 52.98 8.91
CA ALA A 687 -9.84 52.71 7.88
C ALA A 687 -9.45 52.93 6.40
N ALA A 688 -8.38 53.68 6.11
CA ALA A 688 -7.88 53.85 4.74
C ALA A 688 -7.21 52.57 4.18
N LEU A 689 -6.91 51.58 5.05
CA LEU A 689 -6.36 50.27 4.71
C LEU A 689 -7.43 49.15 4.66
N GLN A 690 -8.71 49.46 4.86
CA GLN A 690 -9.85 48.52 4.87
C GLN A 690 -10.79 48.48 3.63
N PRO A 691 -10.66 49.27 2.54
CA PRO A 691 -11.69 49.32 1.49
C PRO A 691 -11.62 48.19 0.44
N ASN A 692 -10.93 47.08 0.70
CA ASN A 692 -10.95 45.93 -0.20
C ASN A 692 -11.70 44.72 0.41
N GLU A 693 -12.25 44.86 1.61
CA GLU A 693 -12.99 43.85 2.35
C GLU A 693 -14.24 43.40 1.57
N GLY A 694 -14.17 42.29 0.84
CA GLY A 694 -15.37 41.54 0.42
C GLY A 694 -15.92 41.83 -0.97
N GLY A 695 -15.09 41.83 -2.01
CA GLY A 695 -15.55 41.68 -3.39
C GLY A 695 -14.76 40.61 -4.12
N CYS A 696 -15.36 39.45 -4.36
CA CYS A 696 -14.86 38.50 -5.34
C CYS A 696 -15.70 38.68 -6.61
N THR A 697 -15.11 39.25 -7.67
CA THR A 697 -15.71 39.26 -9.00
C THR A 697 -15.77 37.84 -9.52
N ALA A 698 -16.85 37.44 -10.22
CA ALA A 698 -16.98 36.11 -10.84
C ALA A 698 -15.63 35.66 -11.42
N THR A 699 -15.09 34.59 -10.86
CA THR A 699 -13.78 34.08 -11.23
C THR A 699 -13.93 33.04 -12.30
N ILE A 700 -12.89 32.94 -13.10
CA ILE A 700 -12.86 32.04 -14.23
C ILE A 700 -12.03 30.84 -13.82
N GLU A 701 -12.67 29.68 -13.74
CA GLU A 701 -11.96 28.42 -13.61
C GLU A 701 -11.51 27.96 -14.99
N GLY A 702 -10.20 27.82 -15.20
CA GLY A 702 -9.68 27.21 -16.41
C GLY A 702 -9.52 25.71 -16.23
N ARG A 703 -10.12 24.90 -17.11
CA ARG A 703 -9.93 23.45 -17.21
C ARG A 703 -9.55 23.08 -18.64
N CYS A 704 -8.69 22.10 -18.82
CA CYS A 704 -8.34 21.66 -20.16
C CYS A 704 -9.51 20.94 -20.86
N SER A 705 -9.68 21.19 -22.17
CA SER A 705 -10.87 20.82 -22.95
C SER A 705 -11.16 19.31 -23.04
N HIS A 706 -10.14 18.48 -22.83
CA HIS A 706 -10.31 17.03 -22.70
C HIS A 706 -9.84 16.55 -21.33
N SER A 707 -8.76 17.14 -20.80
CA SER A 707 -8.22 16.87 -19.48
C SER A 707 -8.84 17.80 -18.42
N SER A 708 -10.16 17.72 -18.23
CA SER A 708 -10.90 18.67 -17.37
C SER A 708 -10.49 18.68 -15.88
N TYR A 709 -9.74 17.67 -15.44
CA TYR A 709 -9.12 17.54 -14.12
C TYR A 709 -7.83 18.35 -13.97
N GLN A 710 -7.26 18.83 -15.08
CA GLN A 710 -6.10 19.71 -15.10
C GLN A 710 -6.59 21.15 -15.16
N SER A 711 -6.32 21.90 -14.08
CA SER A 711 -6.55 23.34 -14.11
C SER A 711 -5.52 24.02 -15.01
N CYS A 712 -5.96 25.06 -15.72
CA CYS A 712 -5.16 25.77 -16.69
C CYS A 712 -5.39 27.28 -16.61
N LEU A 713 -4.39 28.06 -16.99
CA LEU A 713 -4.47 29.51 -17.16
C LEU A 713 -4.25 29.92 -18.61
N SER A 714 -3.81 28.98 -19.46
CA SER A 714 -3.58 29.13 -20.89
C SER A 714 -3.59 27.77 -21.59
N ASP A 715 -3.75 27.76 -22.91
CA ASP A 715 -3.65 26.53 -23.73
C ASP A 715 -2.30 25.79 -23.56
N THR A 716 -1.25 26.51 -23.12
CA THR A 716 0.08 25.92 -22.90
C THR A 716 0.10 25.03 -21.66
N ASP A 717 -0.77 25.29 -20.69
CA ASP A 717 -0.90 24.46 -19.49
C ASP A 717 -1.62 23.13 -19.82
N CYS A 718 -2.38 23.11 -20.92
CA CYS A 718 -3.02 21.93 -21.50
C CYS A 718 -2.14 21.24 -22.55
N ALA A 719 -0.96 21.78 -22.83
CA ALA A 719 0.00 21.15 -23.74
C ALA A 719 0.68 19.96 -23.04
N GLN A 720 0.88 18.90 -23.80
CA GLN A 720 1.24 17.59 -23.26
C GLN A 720 2.55 17.59 -22.45
N PRO A 721 2.57 17.09 -21.21
CA PRO A 721 3.68 16.24 -20.78
C PRO A 721 3.71 15.04 -21.72
N THR A 722 4.87 14.49 -22.07
CA THR A 722 4.99 13.27 -22.89
C THR A 722 4.10 12.14 -22.36
N CYS A 723 2.89 11.98 -22.89
CA CYS A 723 1.86 11.08 -22.38
C CYS A 723 0.99 10.61 -23.56
N ASN A 724 1.07 9.32 -23.89
CA ASN A 724 0.34 8.72 -25.03
C ASN A 724 -1.20 8.75 -24.90
N ARG A 725 -1.73 9.10 -23.71
CA ARG A 725 -3.18 9.26 -23.45
C ARG A 725 -3.67 10.71 -23.51
N CYS A 726 -2.75 11.66 -23.54
CA CYS A 726 -3.06 13.06 -23.72
C CYS A 726 -3.48 13.22 -25.19
N ASN A 727 -4.55 13.93 -25.50
CA ASN A 727 -4.91 14.23 -26.88
C ASN A 727 -4.17 15.49 -27.34
N GLY A 728 -3.62 15.49 -28.54
CA GLY A 728 -2.96 16.68 -29.08
C GLY A 728 -3.99 17.77 -29.38
N GLY A 729 -3.68 19.03 -29.04
CA GLY A 729 -4.54 20.18 -29.36
C GLY A 729 -5.61 20.52 -28.32
N GLU A 730 -5.43 20.11 -27.06
CA GLU A 730 -6.26 20.62 -25.96
C GLU A 730 -6.15 22.14 -25.82
N THR A 731 -7.26 22.76 -25.44
CA THR A 731 -7.36 24.20 -25.17
C THR A 731 -7.82 24.41 -23.74
N CYS A 732 -7.39 25.50 -23.12
CA CYS A 732 -7.85 25.89 -21.81
C CYS A 732 -9.25 26.49 -21.91
N GLN A 733 -10.23 25.78 -21.37
CA GLN A 733 -11.62 26.22 -21.33
C GLN A 733 -11.90 26.90 -20.01
N PHE A 734 -12.55 28.05 -20.11
CA PHE A 734 -12.76 28.97 -19.02
C PHE A 734 -14.25 28.98 -18.64
N PHE A 735 -14.54 28.62 -17.39
CA PHE A 735 -15.88 28.54 -16.83
C PHE A 735 -16.07 29.65 -15.80
N ALA A 736 -17.16 30.39 -15.88
CA ALA A 736 -17.52 31.35 -14.83
C ALA A 736 -17.96 30.56 -13.60
N LYS A 737 -17.32 30.80 -12.46
CA LYS A 737 -17.66 30.23 -11.16
C LYS A 737 -18.00 31.37 -10.20
N ASP A 738 -19.14 31.23 -9.54
CA ASP A 738 -19.52 32.12 -8.45
C ASP A 738 -18.72 31.72 -7.20
N CYS A 739 -18.02 32.68 -6.61
CA CYS A 739 -17.36 32.51 -5.32
C CYS A 739 -18.39 32.28 -4.20
N TYR A 740 -18.04 31.45 -3.21
CA TYR A 740 -18.90 31.16 -2.06
C TYR A 740 -19.32 32.40 -1.27
N ILE A 741 -18.49 33.45 -1.30
CA ILE A 741 -18.78 34.76 -0.71
C ILE A 741 -20.09 35.36 -1.24
N ASN A 742 -20.40 35.23 -2.53
CA ASN A 742 -21.54 35.89 -3.17
C ASN A 742 -22.76 34.98 -3.35
N SER A 743 -22.55 33.67 -3.49
CA SER A 743 -23.61 32.70 -3.77
C SER A 743 -23.98 31.82 -2.57
N GLY A 744 -23.15 31.80 -1.53
CA GLY A 744 -23.24 30.83 -0.45
C GLY A 744 -22.82 29.43 -0.90
N ILE A 745 -22.99 28.46 0.00
CA ILE A 745 -22.71 27.05 -0.22
C ILE A 745 -23.96 26.29 0.17
N THR A 746 -24.36 25.32 -0.63
CA THR A 746 -25.32 24.29 -0.20
C THR A 746 -24.85 22.97 -0.76
N ARG A 747 -24.77 21.96 0.11
CA ARG A 747 -24.53 20.56 -0.26
C ARG A 747 -25.62 19.73 0.37
N THR A 748 -26.28 18.93 -0.45
CA THR A 748 -27.40 18.09 -0.02
C THR A 748 -26.93 16.65 0.08
N GLY A 749 -26.85 16.14 1.31
CA GLY A 749 -26.73 14.73 1.59
C GLY A 749 -28.03 13.96 1.34
N VAL A 750 -27.92 12.64 1.39
CA VAL A 750 -29.04 11.69 1.29
C VAL A 750 -28.79 10.57 2.29
N ALA A 751 -29.70 10.41 3.25
CA ALA A 751 -29.70 9.27 4.16
C ALA A 751 -30.07 7.99 3.40
N SER A 752 -29.26 6.95 3.57
CA SER A 752 -29.47 5.62 2.99
C SER A 752 -28.65 4.62 3.79
N THR A 753 -29.20 3.45 4.04
CA THR A 753 -28.54 2.39 4.82
C THR A 753 -27.38 1.76 4.05
N THR A 754 -27.44 1.77 2.71
CA THR A 754 -26.45 1.15 1.83
C THR A 754 -25.70 2.14 0.96
N ASP A 755 -26.35 3.22 0.52
CA ASP A 755 -25.79 4.14 -0.49
C ASP A 755 -25.96 5.61 -0.06
N PRO A 756 -25.44 6.02 1.10
CA PRO A 756 -25.59 7.39 1.57
C PRO A 756 -24.84 8.38 0.68
N VAL A 757 -25.35 9.61 0.65
CA VAL A 757 -24.58 10.76 0.17
C VAL A 757 -24.24 11.61 1.38
N LEU A 758 -22.95 11.67 1.70
CA LEU A 758 -22.44 12.51 2.78
C LEU A 758 -22.25 13.92 2.28
N SER A 759 -22.41 14.89 3.17
CA SER A 759 -22.16 16.29 2.90
C SER A 759 -21.54 16.96 4.11
N ALA A 760 -20.61 17.88 3.85
CA ALA A 760 -19.99 18.70 4.88
C ALA A 760 -19.56 20.06 4.30
N ILE A 761 -19.47 21.06 5.17
CA ILE A 761 -18.84 22.35 4.92
C ILE A 761 -17.75 22.50 5.98
N PHE A 762 -16.56 22.91 5.57
CA PHE A 762 -15.37 22.95 6.43
C PHE A 762 -14.46 24.12 6.08
N CYS A 763 -13.47 24.39 6.92
CA CYS A 763 -12.47 25.41 6.69
C CYS A 763 -11.16 24.79 6.22
N ILE A 764 -10.45 25.49 5.34
CA ILE A 764 -9.14 25.09 4.81
C ILE A 764 -8.15 26.22 5.06
N GLY A 765 -7.05 25.90 5.76
CA GLY A 765 -5.94 26.81 5.96
C GLY A 765 -5.11 27.06 4.69
N GLY A 766 -4.10 27.93 4.78
CA GLY A 766 -3.09 28.05 3.75
C GLY A 766 -2.05 26.93 3.88
N THR A 767 -1.57 26.42 2.76
CA THR A 767 -0.49 25.43 2.74
C THR A 767 0.88 26.05 3.04
N GLY A 768 1.01 27.38 2.95
CA GLY A 768 2.28 28.09 2.99
C GLY A 768 3.04 28.02 1.66
N GLN A 769 2.50 27.30 0.66
CA GLN A 769 3.05 27.17 -0.67
C GLN A 769 2.27 28.08 -1.63
N GLY A 770 2.84 29.24 -1.93
CA GLY A 770 2.13 30.30 -2.69
C GLY A 770 1.55 29.84 -4.03
N ALA A 771 2.18 28.89 -4.73
CA ALA A 771 1.67 28.34 -6.00
C ALA A 771 0.45 27.42 -5.81
N VAL A 772 0.41 26.67 -4.71
CA VAL A 772 -0.74 25.81 -4.35
C VAL A 772 -1.87 26.69 -3.85
N ASP A 773 -1.57 27.61 -2.93
CA ASP A 773 -2.56 28.50 -2.33
C ASP A 773 -3.22 29.41 -3.36
N SER A 774 -2.45 29.95 -4.32
CA SER A 774 -3.00 30.78 -5.40
C SER A 774 -3.90 30.00 -6.35
N THR A 775 -3.54 28.75 -6.65
CA THR A 775 -4.27 27.91 -7.63
C THR A 775 -5.51 27.28 -7.01
N ALA A 776 -5.40 26.82 -5.77
CA ALA A 776 -6.52 26.23 -5.02
C ALA A 776 -7.42 27.28 -4.34
N GLY A 777 -7.03 28.56 -4.32
CA GLY A 777 -7.82 29.63 -3.71
C GLY A 777 -7.85 29.59 -2.19
N LEU A 778 -6.75 29.13 -1.57
CA LEU A 778 -6.59 28.97 -0.13
C LEU A 778 -6.00 30.23 0.52
N PRO A 779 -6.29 30.50 1.81
CA PRO A 779 -7.23 29.79 2.68
C PRO A 779 -8.70 30.13 2.40
N GLY A 780 -9.63 29.31 2.90
CA GLY A 780 -11.06 29.62 2.86
C GLY A 780 -12.00 28.43 3.09
N ALA A 781 -13.29 28.63 2.81
CA ALA A 781 -14.31 27.59 2.98
C ALA A 781 -14.20 26.51 1.90
N GLY A 782 -14.33 25.25 2.33
CA GLY A 782 -14.49 24.08 1.49
C GLY A 782 -15.85 23.42 1.70
N ALA A 783 -16.30 22.69 0.69
CA ALA A 783 -17.54 21.93 0.73
C ALA A 783 -17.31 20.57 0.08
N ILE A 784 -17.95 19.55 0.62
CA ILE A 784 -17.92 18.21 0.04
C ILE A 784 -19.34 17.65 -0.08
N ARG A 785 -19.60 17.00 -1.21
CA ARG A 785 -20.70 16.05 -1.39
C ARG A 785 -20.10 14.73 -1.85
N GLN A 786 -20.26 13.69 -1.05
CA GLN A 786 -19.56 12.42 -1.22
C GLN A 786 -20.57 11.27 -1.26
N PRO A 787 -20.90 10.76 -2.48
CA PRO A 787 -21.57 9.48 -2.60
C PRO A 787 -20.70 8.38 -2.00
N SER A 788 -21.31 7.46 -1.27
CA SER A 788 -20.61 6.34 -0.65
C SER A 788 -21.48 5.10 -0.64
N THR A 789 -20.85 3.92 -0.62
CA THR A 789 -21.49 2.65 -0.28
C THR A 789 -21.08 2.26 1.13
N VAL A 790 -22.05 1.81 1.92
CA VAL A 790 -21.81 1.25 3.25
C VAL A 790 -22.07 -0.25 3.22
N ILE A 791 -21.13 -1.00 3.76
CA ILE A 791 -21.24 -2.45 3.95
C ILE A 791 -21.14 -2.71 5.45
N ASP A 792 -22.16 -3.35 6.02
CA ASP A 792 -22.19 -3.73 7.44
C ASP A 792 -21.83 -5.22 7.65
N THR A 793 -21.47 -5.56 8.88
CA THR A 793 -21.22 -6.96 9.30
C THR A 793 -22.49 -7.78 9.55
N GLY A 794 -23.70 -7.21 9.37
CA GLY A 794 -24.98 -7.90 9.46
C GLY A 794 -25.69 -7.87 10.82
N PHE A 795 -25.58 -6.76 11.57
CA PHE A 795 -26.16 -6.61 12.92
C PHE A 795 -27.45 -5.82 12.96
#